data_AF-A0A814Z5T1-F1
#
_entry.id   AF-A0A814Z5T1-F1
#
_cell.length_a   1.000
_cell.length_b   1.000
_cell.length_c   1.000
_cell.angle_alpha   90.00
_cell.angle_beta   90.00
_cell.angle_gamma   90.00
#
_symmetry.space_group_name_H-M   'P 1'
#
loop_
_entity.id
_entity.type
_entity.pdbx_description
1 polymer ?
#
loop_
_entity_poly.entity_id
_entity_poly.type
_entity_poly.pdbx_seq_one_letter_code
_entity_poly.pdbx_strand_id
1 'polypeptide(L)'
;MLNPVKKPSFFYCDVCHRTFDHGTYRYNCTVCGNYDQCEECTTNMNPPHPHILVPELAFGSGEDRTCNEKSMRAEIYTAMEIYCDRHCLGVRDVDKDNLENYSNSYTWLTYKSIGDRAINFGYGLRQLIEPRSYLAICSSNRPEWIITDWACMFHCIISVPIYNLASDRDIAFIINNTAVSVVVCDKETLPKFLKLHSECSSLRHIICMDAVSEIATDTSMSISVHYMNDIEHIGSSRSYSYPTAQPTDCLTIIYTSGSSGSPKGVMISDSALRSIFPEGLSPHTGESIIFSYQPLSWYGGRNSVLWTFLCGGRVGFSTGNVSRLMEELALIRPLMFPAPPSIWNKIYSEYKTALSLIETDNPQEFKQKEIELIEEFSKLIPLRCETIAIVGALISPIVLDFLKRCFGRCRIEDGYGITECGGISFNNVVDPSVVYRLESVPEMGFTTDDKPFPRGELLTKTPQMFSGYVNNPEETRAALTDDGFFRTGDIVELRQIPSQPPQIHIIDRKKSFFKLAQGQFISPEYLQGVFSQSSFIDQIYVHGDLLEDNVTAVIIPNKDRAQVFAKNNNSSIKLLDSDPNFYNTIMRELHSIGLKESLRKHEIPSRIVIDFEPFTVENGLLTSSMKPCRPKLAAKYVDRLKKTFNIEKQLKTIIETVTGEILTDDNEVNFLIGGGNSLTAVRLSRMIREDLGVTVPVSILFEPTMNLKRLTELAQSSSSALEQKITTRLLLDTELELESIIGKPRKTIADEWRFPNEPSINSFGEVAPVNIFEYLPDLQSNRVIYLYIEPDGCEIVEQCVGGSGWRRLLTFSTTTPNFGTQDLRLGTVSYFTDGLPNDAITKHHIFEYSPCHKHFHFPHYGSFTFGNLKDQSNLTNSKRGFCLQAVYRHANAEWSPLNQDYYTCSLQGIPAGWRDTYQSGLRCQWIDVTSIDTSIQSYTAPLYSSLNPDGFLCEGTPQPDTWVRTEFNTTCCSSQGCCGNSNETQCCGGEPVDRVGCETWEGAQEDNVSEVMVTLPLSGEGQVTEKCWNSTGSWGEKRDCGLKLHPKGKYLTCNKPSQQVALKNVISTDFYQVVRVCEASIALRSGLACIWNDSLANVIISHKDEPRDVHFICPPKRDSIETGGRFAVYFGPLFTELSLGDVSWSIKCLQKLEEINDYVRSPPPIKSTEQPASRPARFVKSVIPKSDDR
;
A
#
# COMPACT_ATOMS: atom_id res chain seq x y z
N MET A 1 34.41 13.19 28.53
CA MET A 1 33.16 13.95 28.80
C MET A 1 33.24 15.27 28.06
N LEU A 2 32.69 15.31 26.85
CA LEU A 2 32.43 16.55 26.11
C LEU A 2 30.96 16.90 26.39
N ASN A 3 30.64 18.16 26.67
CA ASN A 3 29.25 18.61 26.81
C ASN A 3 28.47 18.20 25.55
N PRO A 4 27.31 17.52 25.67
CA PRO A 4 26.53 17.15 24.50
C PRO A 4 26.00 18.45 23.88
N VAL A 5 26.43 18.73 22.65
CA VAL A 5 25.81 19.77 21.83
C VAL A 5 24.37 19.31 21.59
N LYS A 6 23.40 20.01 22.20
CA LYS A 6 21.97 19.74 22.00
C LYS A 6 21.63 19.91 20.52
N LYS A 7 21.28 18.81 19.85
CA LYS A 7 20.86 18.83 18.44
C LYS A 7 19.43 19.35 18.36
N PRO A 8 19.10 20.30 17.46
CA PRO A 8 17.73 20.78 17.29
C PRO A 8 16.83 19.67 16.69
N SER A 9 15.57 19.62 17.12
CA SER A 9 14.55 18.74 16.53
C SER A 9 13.86 19.38 15.31
N PHE A 10 13.06 18.60 14.58
CA PHE A 10 12.18 19.12 13.51
C PHE A 10 10.97 19.91 14.02
N PHE A 11 10.70 19.82 15.33
CA PHE A 11 9.49 20.37 15.94
C PHE A 11 9.78 21.69 16.63
N TYR A 12 8.76 22.54 16.73
CA TYR A 12 8.78 23.75 17.54
C TYR A 12 7.48 23.87 18.31
N CYS A 13 7.52 24.53 19.47
CA CYS A 13 6.32 24.79 20.24
C CYS A 13 5.47 25.85 19.53
N ASP A 14 4.21 25.56 19.24
CA ASP A 14 3.25 26.48 18.60
C ASP A 14 2.88 27.69 19.47
N VAL A 15 3.22 27.67 20.75
CA VAL A 15 2.96 28.77 21.70
C VAL A 15 4.16 29.71 21.85
N CYS A 16 5.35 29.17 22.11
CA CYS A 16 6.55 29.99 22.35
C CYS A 16 7.54 30.01 21.19
N HIS A 17 7.27 29.25 20.12
CA HIS A 17 8.10 29.12 18.91
C HIS A 17 9.54 28.66 19.15
N ARG A 18 9.85 28.15 20.34
CA ARG A 18 11.13 27.48 20.61
C ARG A 18 11.13 26.13 19.90
N THR A 19 12.18 25.88 19.12
CA THR A 19 12.50 24.54 18.65
C THR A 19 12.74 23.63 19.84
N PHE A 20 12.18 22.42 19.78
CA PHE A 20 12.48 21.43 20.81
C PHE A 20 13.91 20.92 20.60
N ASP A 21 14.60 20.61 21.69
CA ASP A 21 15.85 19.88 21.62
C ASP A 21 15.53 18.41 21.28
N HIS A 22 16.40 17.77 20.50
CA HIS A 22 16.35 16.32 20.32
C HIS A 22 16.32 15.61 21.68
N GLY A 23 15.37 14.70 21.87
CA GLY A 23 15.22 13.98 23.12
C GLY A 23 14.42 14.72 24.21
N THR A 24 13.77 15.85 23.90
CA THR A 24 12.83 16.52 24.82
C THR A 24 11.38 16.22 24.50
N TYR A 25 10.47 16.34 25.47
CA TYR A 25 9.04 16.14 25.26
C TYR A 25 8.37 17.39 24.63
N ARG A 26 7.66 17.17 23.53
CA ARG A 26 6.61 18.02 22.95
C ARG A 26 5.24 17.49 23.35
N TYR A 27 4.27 18.36 23.57
CA TYR A 27 2.91 18.02 23.94
C TYR A 27 2.00 18.24 22.74
N ASN A 28 1.74 17.18 22.00
CA ASN A 28 1.02 17.21 20.73
C ASN A 28 -0.50 17.07 20.93
N CYS A 29 -1.28 17.92 20.27
CA CYS A 29 -2.74 17.81 20.27
C CYS A 29 -3.22 16.64 19.40
N THR A 30 -3.98 15.75 20.01
CA THR A 30 -4.57 14.58 19.34
C THR A 30 -5.65 14.92 18.32
N VAL A 31 -6.31 16.07 18.47
CA VAL A 31 -7.41 16.53 17.62
C VAL A 31 -6.92 17.45 16.50
N CYS A 32 -5.91 18.28 16.75
CA CYS A 32 -5.37 19.19 15.75
C CYS A 32 -4.26 18.56 14.91
N GLY A 33 -3.61 17.49 15.41
CA GLY A 33 -2.54 16.73 14.75
C GLY A 33 -1.20 17.46 14.69
N ASN A 34 -1.22 18.76 14.37
CA ASN A 34 -0.04 19.58 14.09
C ASN A 34 0.03 20.76 15.07
N TYR A 35 -0.25 20.52 16.35
CA TYR A 35 -0.18 21.54 17.39
C TYR A 35 0.60 21.00 18.59
N ASP A 36 1.79 21.52 18.81
CA ASP A 36 2.76 21.09 19.81
C ASP A 36 3.03 22.17 20.86
N GLN A 37 3.00 21.81 22.13
CA GLN A 37 3.41 22.69 23.23
C GLN A 37 4.67 22.17 23.91
N CYS A 38 5.53 23.05 24.42
CA CYS A 38 6.55 22.64 25.36
C CYS A 38 5.96 22.45 26.76
N GLU A 39 6.68 21.73 27.61
CA GLU A 39 6.26 21.46 28.98
C GLU A 39 5.91 22.74 29.75
N GLU A 40 6.72 23.79 29.60
CA GLU A 40 6.46 25.11 30.19
C GLU A 40 5.15 25.73 29.67
N CYS A 41 4.89 25.67 28.37
CA CYS A 41 3.66 26.23 27.78
C CYS A 41 2.41 25.41 28.16
N THR A 42 2.56 24.09 28.25
CA THR A 42 1.49 23.16 28.66
C THR A 42 1.09 23.41 30.12
N THR A 43 2.08 23.54 31.00
CA THR A 43 1.87 23.75 32.44
C THR A 43 1.29 25.12 32.73
N ASN A 44 1.69 26.16 31.97
CA ASN A 44 1.21 27.53 32.16
C ASN A 44 -0.18 27.79 31.54
N MET A 45 -0.75 26.84 30.80
CA MET A 45 -2.07 26.92 30.13
C MET A 45 -2.32 28.25 29.41
N ASN A 46 -1.34 28.78 28.68
CA ASN A 46 -1.47 30.10 28.07
C ASN A 46 -0.83 30.19 26.66
N PRO A 47 -1.65 30.27 25.58
CA PRO A 47 -3.11 30.20 25.59
C PRO A 47 -3.62 28.77 25.91
N PRO A 48 -4.78 28.63 26.58
CA PRO A 48 -5.38 27.33 26.81
C PRO A 48 -5.78 26.70 25.48
N HIS A 49 -5.32 25.47 25.24
CA HIS A 49 -5.70 24.69 24.06
C HIS A 49 -6.91 23.81 24.41
N PRO A 50 -8.01 23.83 23.63
CA PRO A 50 -9.28 23.18 24.00
C PRO A 50 -9.25 21.64 23.97
N HIS A 51 -8.18 21.03 23.45
CA HIS A 51 -8.05 19.59 23.29
C HIS A 51 -6.93 19.01 24.17
N ILE A 52 -7.01 17.71 24.45
CA ILE A 52 -6.01 16.99 25.25
C ILE A 52 -4.67 16.98 24.49
N LEU A 53 -3.62 17.43 25.16
CA LEU A 53 -2.24 17.36 24.67
C LEU A 53 -1.57 16.11 25.22
N VAL A 54 -0.95 15.33 24.34
CA VAL A 54 -0.25 14.09 24.69
C VAL A 54 1.26 14.31 24.57
N PRO A 55 2.06 13.97 25.60
CA PRO A 55 3.50 14.07 25.51
C PRO A 55 4.07 13.08 24.48
N GLU A 56 4.91 13.59 23.58
CA GLU A 56 5.69 12.87 22.58
C GLU A 56 7.13 13.39 22.60
N LEU A 57 8.11 12.56 22.28
CA LEU A 57 9.48 13.05 22.12
C LEU A 57 9.68 13.77 20.79
N ALA A 58 10.35 14.91 20.86
CA ALA A 58 10.86 15.64 19.71
C ALA A 58 12.21 15.06 19.27
N PHE A 59 12.37 14.89 17.97
CA PHE A 59 13.58 14.33 17.35
C PHE A 59 13.97 15.17 16.12
N GLY A 60 15.24 15.08 15.73
CA GLY A 60 15.84 15.83 14.62
C GLY A 60 16.47 14.87 13.62
N SER A 61 17.06 15.40 12.54
CA SER A 61 17.84 14.60 11.60
C SER A 61 18.98 13.91 12.37
N GLY A 62 19.04 12.59 12.26
CA GLY A 62 20.25 11.86 12.63
C GLY A 62 21.41 12.34 11.75
N GLU A 63 22.65 11.98 12.10
CA GLU A 63 23.74 12.12 11.14
C GLU A 63 23.52 11.11 10.01
N ASP A 64 23.56 11.56 8.76
CA ASP A 64 23.57 10.67 7.61
C ASP A 64 24.85 9.83 7.66
N ARG A 65 24.71 8.53 7.93
CA ARG A 65 25.80 7.56 7.83
C ARG A 65 25.45 6.54 6.75
N THR A 66 26.34 6.37 5.78
CA THR A 66 26.19 5.36 4.73
C THR A 66 26.63 4.01 5.27
N CYS A 67 25.74 3.01 5.18
CA CYS A 67 26.10 1.63 5.46
C CYS A 67 26.85 1.04 4.26
N ASN A 68 28.15 0.81 4.41
CA ASN A 68 28.99 0.25 3.33
C ASN A 68 28.85 -1.27 3.17
N GLU A 69 28.28 -1.97 4.16
CA GLU A 69 28.04 -3.42 4.12
C GLU A 69 26.57 -3.71 3.74
N LYS A 70 26.35 -4.50 2.68
CA LYS A 70 25.00 -4.86 2.20
C LYS A 70 24.48 -6.15 2.88
N SER A 71 24.11 -6.07 4.15
CA SER A 71 23.46 -7.16 4.90
C SER A 71 22.38 -6.64 5.86
N MET A 72 21.32 -7.42 6.13
CA MET A 72 20.27 -7.03 7.08
C MET A 72 20.84 -6.73 8.46
N ARG A 73 21.86 -7.50 8.86
CA ARG A 73 22.61 -7.27 10.09
C ARG A 73 23.17 -5.85 10.11
N ALA A 74 23.92 -5.46 9.08
CA ALA A 74 24.55 -4.16 9.00
C ALA A 74 23.54 -3.00 8.98
N GLU A 75 22.42 -3.16 8.26
CA GLU A 75 21.33 -2.18 8.23
C GLU A 75 20.69 -1.98 9.62
N ILE A 76 20.38 -3.07 10.34
CA ILE A 76 19.81 -3.01 11.69
C ILE A 76 20.80 -2.37 12.66
N TYR A 77 22.09 -2.76 12.63
CA TYR A 77 23.12 -2.12 13.47
C TYR A 77 23.24 -0.63 13.20
N THR A 78 23.28 -0.25 11.92
CA THR A 78 23.41 1.15 11.53
C THR A 78 22.19 1.95 11.99
N ALA A 79 20.97 1.40 11.88
CA ALA A 79 19.78 2.05 12.43
C ALA A 79 19.84 2.21 13.96
N MET A 80 20.34 1.20 14.69
CA MET A 80 20.54 1.30 16.15
C MET A 80 21.52 2.40 16.53
N GLU A 81 22.58 2.60 15.75
CA GLU A 81 23.58 3.64 16.00
C GLU A 81 23.05 5.03 15.64
N ILE A 82 22.44 5.20 14.47
CA ILE A 82 21.95 6.49 13.98
C ILE A 82 20.79 7.00 14.86
N TYR A 83 19.88 6.12 15.27
CA TYR A 83 18.67 6.48 16.00
C TYR A 83 18.72 6.19 17.49
N CYS A 84 19.91 5.97 18.05
CA CYS A 84 20.15 5.43 19.40
C CYS A 84 19.26 6.02 20.52
N ASP A 85 19.07 7.34 20.54
CA ASP A 85 18.31 8.04 21.58
C ASP A 85 16.79 8.12 21.31
N ARG A 86 16.32 7.69 20.12
CA ARG A 86 14.90 7.73 19.76
C ARG A 86 14.12 6.62 20.47
N HIS A 87 12.83 6.87 20.70
CA HIS A 87 11.88 5.82 21.05
C HIS A 87 11.74 4.81 19.90
N CYS A 88 11.78 3.53 20.23
CA CYS A 88 11.75 2.42 19.29
C CYS A 88 10.52 1.54 19.52
N LEU A 89 10.46 0.82 20.64
CA LEU A 89 9.41 -0.17 20.92
C LEU A 89 8.61 0.26 22.16
N GLY A 90 7.29 0.34 22.05
CA GLY A 90 6.40 0.82 23.11
C GLY A 90 5.41 -0.24 23.58
N VAL A 91 5.21 -0.35 24.89
CA VAL A 91 4.24 -1.26 25.53
C VAL A 91 3.32 -0.50 26.48
N ARG A 92 2.13 -1.05 26.75
CA ARG A 92 1.23 -0.55 27.81
C ARG A 92 1.43 -1.38 29.06
N ASP A 93 1.72 -0.70 30.17
CA ASP A 93 1.85 -1.37 31.46
C ASP A 93 0.48 -1.80 31.99
N VAL A 94 0.43 -2.94 32.68
CA VAL A 94 -0.78 -3.38 33.41
C VAL A 94 -1.01 -2.42 34.57
N ASP A 95 -2.26 -2.00 34.76
CA ASP A 95 -2.64 -1.14 35.88
C ASP A 95 -2.41 -1.88 37.20
N LYS A 96 -1.69 -1.23 38.13
CA LYS A 96 -1.32 -1.81 39.43
C LYS A 96 -2.53 -2.02 40.33
N ASP A 97 -3.59 -1.23 40.15
CA ASP A 97 -4.79 -1.27 40.97
C ASP A 97 -5.90 -2.15 40.37
N ASN A 98 -5.82 -2.45 39.07
CA ASN A 98 -6.72 -3.38 38.39
C ASN A 98 -5.99 -4.17 37.28
N LEU A 99 -5.67 -5.43 37.57
CA LEU A 99 -4.93 -6.32 36.66
C LEU A 99 -5.64 -6.63 35.33
N GLU A 100 -6.92 -6.27 35.18
CA GLU A 100 -7.67 -6.37 33.91
C GLU A 100 -7.56 -5.10 33.03
N ASN A 101 -7.00 -4.01 33.58
CA ASN A 101 -6.83 -2.74 32.90
C ASN A 101 -5.35 -2.49 32.55
N TYR A 102 -5.16 -1.68 31.50
CA TYR A 102 -3.85 -1.23 31.05
C TYR A 102 -3.77 0.28 31.17
N SER A 103 -2.55 0.79 31.40
CA SER A 103 -2.25 2.21 31.41
C SER A 103 -2.79 2.89 30.14
N ASN A 104 -3.26 4.14 30.28
CA ASN A 104 -3.66 4.99 29.16
C ASN A 104 -2.46 5.63 28.42
N SER A 105 -1.24 5.17 28.70
CA SER A 105 -0.01 5.61 28.04
C SER A 105 0.89 4.43 27.66
N TYR A 106 1.80 4.70 26.72
CA TYR A 106 2.86 3.76 26.32
C TYR A 106 4.17 4.09 27.02
N THR A 107 4.81 3.06 27.57
CA THR A 107 6.20 3.08 28.03
C THR A 107 7.10 2.64 26.89
N TRP A 108 8.11 3.43 26.56
CA TRP A 108 8.93 3.25 25.36
C TRP A 108 10.38 2.87 25.69
N LEU A 109 10.89 1.91 24.94
CA LEU A 109 12.31 1.52 24.91
C LEU A 109 13.01 2.25 23.77
N THR A 110 14.23 2.72 23.99
CA THR A 110 15.01 3.42 22.97
C THR A 110 15.70 2.46 22.00
N TYR A 111 16.10 2.95 20.82
CA TYR A 111 16.91 2.16 19.87
C TYR A 111 18.18 1.62 20.53
N LYS A 112 18.85 2.44 21.35
CA LYS A 112 20.03 2.03 22.13
C LYS A 112 19.70 0.88 23.07
N SER A 113 18.64 1.01 23.86
CA SER A 113 18.23 -0.03 24.81
C SER A 113 17.91 -1.34 24.11
N ILE A 114 17.17 -1.28 23.00
CA ILE A 114 16.83 -2.46 22.21
C ILE A 114 18.08 -3.06 21.56
N GLY A 115 18.97 -2.24 21.02
CA GLY A 115 20.24 -2.68 20.44
C GLY A 115 21.14 -3.39 21.44
N ASP A 116 21.35 -2.77 22.61
CA ASP A 116 22.13 -3.37 23.70
C ASP A 116 21.54 -4.74 24.11
N ARG A 117 20.21 -4.83 24.26
CA ARG A 117 19.52 -6.09 24.59
C ARG A 117 19.69 -7.14 23.49
N ALA A 118 19.51 -6.78 22.21
CA ALA A 118 19.65 -7.73 21.10
C ALA A 118 21.09 -8.24 20.95
N ILE A 119 22.09 -7.38 21.13
CA ILE A 119 23.51 -7.74 21.14
C ILE A 119 23.81 -8.70 22.30
N ASN A 120 23.41 -8.34 23.51
CA ASN A 120 23.66 -9.13 24.70
C ASN A 120 22.95 -10.49 24.62
N PHE A 121 21.67 -10.50 24.21
CA PHE A 121 20.93 -11.73 24.02
C PHE A 121 21.56 -12.62 22.96
N GLY A 122 21.99 -12.04 21.83
CA GLY A 122 22.70 -12.74 20.76
C GLY A 122 23.98 -13.42 21.25
N TYR A 123 24.84 -12.71 21.99
CA TYR A 123 26.04 -13.31 22.59
C TYR A 123 25.72 -14.41 23.61
N GLY A 124 24.63 -14.26 24.38
CA GLY A 124 24.14 -15.29 25.28
C GLY A 124 23.68 -16.55 24.52
N LEU A 125 22.89 -16.37 23.46
CA LEU A 125 22.37 -17.44 22.61
C LEU A 125 23.48 -18.31 22.02
N ARG A 126 24.64 -17.73 21.68
CA ARG A 126 25.79 -18.47 21.13
C ARG A 126 26.33 -19.59 22.04
N GLN A 127 25.90 -19.69 23.30
CA GLN A 127 26.21 -20.82 24.19
C GLN A 127 25.28 -22.01 24.04
N LEU A 128 24.09 -21.78 23.49
CA LEU A 128 23.03 -22.76 23.36
C LEU A 128 22.83 -23.19 21.90
N ILE A 129 23.22 -22.33 20.95
CA ILE A 129 22.98 -22.56 19.53
C ILE A 129 24.12 -22.04 18.64
N GLU A 130 24.44 -22.82 17.59
CA GLU A 130 25.42 -22.47 16.56
C GLU A 130 24.82 -21.61 15.44
N PRO A 131 25.62 -20.80 14.73
CA PRO A 131 25.13 -20.03 13.58
C PRO A 131 24.58 -20.99 12.53
N ARG A 132 23.61 -20.52 11.74
CA ARG A 132 22.88 -21.29 10.72
C ARG A 132 22.06 -22.47 11.26
N SER A 133 21.88 -22.55 12.59
CA SER A 133 20.93 -23.45 13.22
C SER A 133 19.56 -22.76 13.39
N TYR A 134 18.52 -23.56 13.66
CA TYR A 134 17.15 -23.08 13.76
C TYR A 134 16.75 -22.77 15.21
N LEU A 135 16.18 -21.58 15.42
CA LEU A 135 15.60 -21.15 16.70
C LEU A 135 14.15 -20.78 16.49
N ALA A 136 13.23 -21.37 17.26
CA ALA A 136 11.82 -21.03 17.17
C ALA A 136 11.45 -19.88 18.10
N ILE A 137 10.60 -18.96 17.64
CA ILE A 137 10.05 -17.85 18.44
C ILE A 137 8.54 -18.03 18.52
N CYS A 138 7.99 -18.22 19.72
CA CYS A 138 6.56 -18.45 19.93
C CYS A 138 6.05 -17.61 21.10
N SER A 139 5.47 -16.46 20.80
CA SER A 139 5.00 -15.51 21.82
C SER A 139 3.93 -14.61 21.20
N SER A 140 3.12 -14.00 22.06
CA SER A 140 2.39 -12.77 21.72
C SER A 140 3.34 -11.67 21.21
N ASN A 141 2.79 -10.67 20.51
CA ASN A 141 3.58 -9.54 20.01
C ASN A 141 4.12 -8.72 21.19
N ARG A 142 5.45 -8.60 21.30
CA ARG A 142 6.12 -7.84 22.36
C ARG A 142 7.56 -7.45 21.98
N PRO A 143 8.21 -6.52 22.70
CA PRO A 143 9.60 -6.15 22.43
C PRO A 143 10.59 -7.32 22.43
N GLU A 144 10.46 -8.25 23.38
CA GLU A 144 11.32 -9.43 23.50
C GLU A 144 11.31 -10.32 22.25
N TRP A 145 10.18 -10.37 21.54
CA TRP A 145 10.06 -11.08 20.27
C TRP A 145 11.00 -10.48 19.23
N ILE A 146 10.99 -9.15 19.08
CA ILE A 146 11.81 -8.42 18.12
C ILE A 146 13.29 -8.47 18.49
N ILE A 147 13.61 -8.35 19.79
CA ILE A 147 14.97 -8.52 20.32
C ILE A 147 15.51 -9.91 19.95
N THR A 148 14.70 -10.95 20.10
CA THR A 148 15.06 -12.32 19.73
C THR A 148 15.33 -12.45 18.23
N ASP A 149 14.44 -11.91 17.39
CA ASP A 149 14.56 -11.99 15.94
C ASP A 149 15.81 -11.26 15.42
N TRP A 150 16.11 -10.07 15.93
CA TRP A 150 17.33 -9.33 15.57
C TRP A 150 18.60 -9.96 16.12
N ALA A 151 18.57 -10.49 17.34
CA ALA A 151 19.68 -11.29 17.88
C ALA A 151 19.99 -12.50 16.98
N CYS A 152 18.96 -13.12 16.40
CA CYS A 152 19.14 -14.19 15.42
C CYS A 152 19.84 -13.69 14.16
N MET A 153 19.38 -12.59 13.56
CA MET A 153 19.99 -12.00 12.37
C MET A 153 21.47 -11.60 12.60
N PHE A 154 21.79 -11.04 13.77
CA PHE A 154 23.16 -10.66 14.13
C PHE A 154 24.12 -11.84 14.11
N HIS A 155 23.65 -13.01 14.55
CA HIS A 155 24.45 -14.22 14.66
C HIS A 155 24.18 -15.26 13.56
N CYS A 156 23.51 -14.86 12.47
CA CYS A 156 23.11 -15.76 11.38
C CYS A 156 22.36 -17.01 11.87
N ILE A 157 21.60 -16.91 12.97
CA ILE A 157 20.69 -17.96 13.45
C ILE A 157 19.40 -17.83 12.65
N ILE A 158 18.85 -18.94 12.19
CA ILE A 158 17.66 -18.94 11.35
C ILE A 158 16.42 -18.91 12.25
N SER A 159 15.71 -17.79 12.27
CA SER A 159 14.50 -17.68 13.08
C SER A 159 13.35 -18.47 12.46
N VAL A 160 12.60 -19.21 13.28
CA VAL A 160 11.41 -19.97 12.89
C VAL A 160 10.22 -19.46 13.71
N PRO A 161 9.56 -18.38 13.28
CA PRO A 161 8.39 -17.88 13.97
C PRO A 161 7.24 -18.90 14.00
N ILE A 162 6.72 -19.16 15.20
CA ILE A 162 5.55 -20.01 15.42
C ILE A 162 4.44 -19.13 15.98
N TYR A 163 3.24 -19.29 15.42
CA TYR A 163 2.08 -18.58 15.90
C TYR A 163 1.68 -19.11 17.30
N ASN A 164 1.49 -18.23 18.28
CA ASN A 164 1.25 -18.60 19.67
C ASN A 164 -0.06 -19.38 19.91
N LEU A 165 -1.06 -19.18 19.04
CA LEU A 165 -2.32 -19.96 19.03
C LEU A 165 -2.28 -21.17 18.09
N ALA A 166 -1.12 -21.54 17.55
CA ALA A 166 -0.99 -22.78 16.77
C ALA A 166 -1.35 -24.01 17.60
N SER A 167 -1.84 -25.05 16.91
CA SER A 167 -2.21 -26.32 17.54
C SER A 167 -0.96 -27.10 17.96
N ASP A 168 -1.09 -27.92 19.00
CA ASP A 168 -0.02 -28.81 19.48
C ASP A 168 0.61 -29.64 18.34
N ARG A 169 -0.24 -30.15 17.44
CA ARG A 169 0.18 -30.90 16.24
C ARG A 169 1.04 -30.06 15.30
N ASP A 170 0.61 -28.82 15.00
CA ASP A 170 1.34 -27.94 14.09
C ASP A 170 2.67 -27.51 14.71
N ILE A 171 2.71 -27.23 16.01
CA ILE A 171 3.93 -26.88 16.74
C ILE A 171 4.93 -28.04 16.68
N ALA A 172 4.50 -29.26 17.02
CA ALA A 172 5.36 -30.43 16.96
C ALA A 172 5.86 -30.72 15.54
N PHE A 173 4.99 -30.58 14.53
CA PHE A 173 5.38 -30.70 13.12
C PHE A 173 6.45 -29.67 12.74
N ILE A 174 6.26 -28.40 13.08
CA ILE A 174 7.21 -27.32 12.76
C ILE A 174 8.57 -27.59 13.40
N ILE A 175 8.61 -27.89 14.70
CA ILE A 175 9.86 -28.14 15.45
C ILE A 175 10.61 -29.33 14.84
N ASN A 176 9.92 -30.42 14.54
CA ASN A 176 10.56 -31.61 13.98
C ASN A 176 10.98 -31.39 12.51
N ASN A 177 10.22 -30.64 11.72
CA ASN A 177 10.55 -30.35 10.33
C ASN A 177 11.76 -29.43 10.18
N THR A 178 12.00 -28.50 11.12
CA THR A 178 13.23 -27.67 11.14
C THR A 178 14.29 -28.18 12.11
N ALA A 179 14.08 -29.30 12.81
CA ALA A 179 14.98 -29.79 13.86
C ALA A 179 15.40 -28.70 14.88
N VAL A 180 14.45 -27.84 15.28
CA VAL A 180 14.71 -26.74 16.23
C VAL A 180 15.24 -27.28 17.55
N SER A 181 16.34 -26.69 18.03
CA SER A 181 16.99 -27.05 19.30
C SER A 181 16.68 -26.09 20.45
N VAL A 182 16.35 -24.84 20.12
CA VAL A 182 16.03 -23.78 21.08
C VAL A 182 14.70 -23.14 20.72
N VAL A 183 13.78 -23.05 21.69
CA VAL A 183 12.54 -22.28 21.59
C VAL A 183 12.62 -21.09 22.52
N VAL A 184 12.30 -19.90 22.04
CA VAL A 184 12.07 -18.71 22.86
C VAL A 184 10.58 -18.42 22.92
N CYS A 185 10.01 -18.34 24.13
CA CYS A 185 8.57 -18.26 24.31
C CYS A 185 8.15 -17.35 25.49
N ASP A 186 6.89 -16.90 25.52
CA ASP A 186 6.32 -16.19 26.68
C ASP A 186 5.87 -17.18 27.77
N LYS A 187 5.51 -16.65 28.96
CA LYS A 187 5.00 -17.48 30.07
C LYS A 187 3.72 -18.23 29.72
N GLU A 188 2.86 -17.68 28.85
CA GLU A 188 1.59 -18.27 28.44
C GLU A 188 1.80 -19.52 27.56
N THR A 189 2.81 -19.50 26.70
CA THR A 189 3.13 -20.61 25.79
C THR A 189 4.11 -21.62 26.37
N LEU A 190 4.87 -21.27 27.41
CA LEU A 190 5.81 -22.16 28.10
C LEU A 190 5.22 -23.54 28.47
N PRO A 191 4.00 -23.66 29.07
CA PRO A 191 3.42 -24.96 29.39
C PRO A 191 3.20 -25.86 28.17
N LYS A 192 2.91 -25.29 26.99
CA LYS A 192 2.76 -26.07 25.75
C LYS A 192 4.08 -26.76 25.38
N PHE A 193 5.20 -26.06 25.45
CA PHE A 193 6.50 -26.64 25.11
C PHE A 193 6.98 -27.65 26.15
N LEU A 194 6.69 -27.42 27.43
CA LEU A 194 6.94 -28.42 28.49
C LEU A 194 6.15 -29.71 28.27
N LYS A 195 4.90 -29.60 27.80
CA LYS A 195 4.08 -30.77 27.43
C LYS A 195 4.63 -31.48 26.19
N LEU A 196 4.97 -30.74 25.14
CA LEU A 196 5.32 -31.28 23.82
C LEU A 196 6.79 -31.73 23.69
N HIS A 197 7.63 -31.50 24.69
CA HIS A 197 9.06 -31.80 24.60
C HIS A 197 9.35 -33.27 24.23
N SER A 198 8.53 -34.22 24.69
CA SER A 198 8.69 -35.66 24.39
C SER A 198 8.38 -36.01 22.94
N GLU A 199 7.55 -35.21 22.26
CA GLU A 199 7.22 -35.33 20.83
C GLU A 199 8.23 -34.57 19.94
N CYS A 200 9.08 -33.74 20.54
CA CYS A 200 10.02 -32.84 19.86
C CYS A 200 11.47 -33.25 20.11
N SER A 201 11.93 -34.31 19.42
CA SER A 201 13.21 -34.96 19.72
C SER A 201 14.47 -34.09 19.57
N SER A 202 14.41 -32.99 18.83
CA SER A 202 15.51 -32.03 18.63
C SER A 202 15.58 -30.97 19.73
N LEU A 203 14.47 -30.71 20.44
CA LEU A 203 14.36 -29.64 21.41
C LEU A 203 15.22 -29.92 22.65
N ARG A 204 16.08 -28.97 23.03
CA ARG A 204 17.01 -29.08 24.18
C ARG A 204 16.84 -27.94 25.17
N HIS A 205 16.51 -26.76 24.67
CA HIS A 205 16.43 -25.55 25.48
C HIS A 205 15.13 -24.80 25.23
N ILE A 206 14.48 -24.37 26.31
CA ILE A 206 13.37 -23.41 26.28
C ILE A 206 13.86 -22.15 26.99
N ILE A 207 13.73 -20.99 26.35
CA ILE A 207 14.05 -19.69 26.92
C ILE A 207 12.73 -18.95 27.13
N CYS A 208 12.33 -18.75 28.37
CA CYS A 208 11.15 -17.96 28.70
C CYS A 208 11.50 -16.46 28.71
N MET A 209 10.69 -15.64 28.04
CA MET A 209 10.83 -14.18 28.01
C MET A 209 10.48 -13.54 29.36
N ASP A 210 9.71 -14.22 30.20
CA ASP A 210 9.23 -13.73 31.49
C ASP A 210 9.89 -14.49 32.64
N ALA A 211 10.09 -13.81 33.78
CA ALA A 211 10.49 -14.49 35.01
C ALA A 211 9.29 -15.27 35.59
N VAL A 212 9.48 -16.56 35.86
CA VAL A 212 8.44 -17.44 36.42
C VAL A 212 8.90 -17.92 37.80
N SER A 213 8.07 -17.74 38.82
CA SER A 213 8.44 -17.99 40.22
C SER A 213 8.60 -19.47 40.57
N GLU A 214 7.86 -20.35 39.89
CA GLU A 214 7.97 -21.81 40.05
C GLU A 214 7.66 -22.49 38.71
N ILE A 215 8.66 -23.14 38.11
CA ILE A 215 8.42 -24.11 37.05
C ILE A 215 8.54 -25.48 37.71
N ALA A 216 7.45 -26.25 37.72
CA ALA A 216 7.50 -27.65 38.11
C ALA A 216 8.26 -28.44 37.03
N THR A 217 9.59 -28.28 36.97
CA THR A 217 10.46 -29.12 36.15
C THR A 217 10.63 -30.45 36.89
N ASP A 218 10.07 -31.52 36.33
CA ASP A 218 10.40 -32.85 36.78
C ASP A 218 11.89 -33.09 36.51
N THR A 219 12.65 -33.49 37.52
CA THR A 219 14.09 -33.80 37.43
C THR A 219 14.42 -34.90 36.41
N SER A 220 13.41 -35.60 35.87
CA SER A 220 13.56 -36.56 34.76
C SER A 220 13.51 -35.94 33.35
N MET A 221 13.22 -34.64 33.20
CA MET A 221 13.09 -34.00 31.88
C MET A 221 14.47 -33.71 31.26
N SER A 222 14.67 -34.11 30.00
CA SER A 222 15.92 -33.89 29.25
C SER A 222 16.06 -32.46 28.68
N ILE A 223 15.23 -31.52 29.13
CA ILE A 223 15.12 -30.16 28.60
C ILE A 223 15.55 -29.13 29.65
N SER A 224 16.35 -28.15 29.24
CA SER A 224 16.75 -27.04 30.13
C SER A 224 15.87 -25.83 29.88
N VAL A 225 15.33 -25.26 30.95
CA VAL A 225 14.58 -24.00 30.88
C VAL A 225 15.48 -22.86 31.37
N HIS A 226 15.52 -21.77 30.61
CA HIS A 226 16.29 -20.57 30.86
C HIS A 226 15.38 -19.35 30.84
N TYR A 227 15.85 -18.23 31.39
CA TYR A 227 15.16 -16.94 31.30
C TYR A 227 15.95 -15.98 30.41
N MET A 228 15.23 -15.19 29.60
CA MET A 228 15.85 -14.26 28.64
C MET A 228 16.82 -13.29 29.31
N ASN A 229 16.47 -12.74 30.48
CA ASN A 229 17.32 -11.85 31.25
C ASN A 229 18.65 -12.50 31.69
N ASP A 230 18.63 -13.79 32.03
CA ASP A 230 19.85 -14.51 32.41
C ASP A 230 20.77 -14.70 31.20
N ILE A 231 20.20 -15.02 30.04
CA ILE A 231 20.93 -15.14 28.77
C ILE A 231 21.53 -13.79 28.34
N GLU A 232 20.76 -12.70 28.46
CA GLU A 232 21.23 -11.33 28.24
C GLU A 232 22.39 -10.99 29.20
N HIS A 233 22.26 -11.30 30.50
CA HIS A 233 23.29 -11.03 31.49
C HIS A 233 24.59 -11.79 31.18
N ILE A 234 24.47 -13.07 30.84
CA ILE A 234 25.59 -13.90 30.41
C ILE A 234 26.28 -13.28 29.18
N GLY A 235 25.52 -12.87 28.17
CA GLY A 235 26.05 -12.27 26.95
C GLY A 235 26.68 -10.90 27.13
N SER A 236 26.24 -10.11 28.12
CA SER A 236 26.81 -8.78 28.42
C SER A 236 28.30 -8.80 28.82
N SER A 237 28.78 -9.96 29.28
CA SER A 237 30.17 -10.20 29.68
C SER A 237 31.01 -10.92 28.63
N ARG A 238 30.44 -11.18 27.44
CA ARG A 238 31.07 -11.96 26.38
C ARG A 238 31.04 -11.21 25.06
N SER A 239 31.91 -11.64 24.15
CA SER A 239 31.87 -11.23 22.76
C SER A 239 32.22 -12.41 21.88
N TYR A 240 31.57 -12.47 20.72
CA TYR A 240 31.86 -13.44 19.68
C TYR A 240 32.13 -12.67 18.38
N SER A 241 32.98 -13.21 17.51
CA SER A 241 33.06 -12.72 16.14
C SER A 241 31.75 -12.99 15.42
N TYR A 242 31.19 -11.98 14.75
CA TYR A 242 30.03 -12.17 13.89
C TYR A 242 30.38 -13.05 12.69
N PRO A 243 29.54 -14.04 12.33
CA PRO A 243 29.73 -14.80 11.11
C PRO A 243 29.64 -13.87 9.89
N THR A 244 30.41 -14.16 8.85
CA THR A 244 30.27 -13.46 7.57
C THR A 244 28.90 -13.79 6.96
N ALA A 245 28.10 -12.76 6.74
CA ALA A 245 26.80 -12.86 6.08
C ALA A 245 26.97 -12.95 4.55
N GLN A 246 26.15 -13.77 3.90
CA GLN A 246 26.04 -13.85 2.45
C GLN A 246 24.62 -13.45 2.02
N PRO A 247 24.43 -12.84 0.83
CA PRO A 247 23.09 -12.48 0.34
C PRO A 247 22.12 -13.67 0.26
N THR A 248 22.65 -14.88 0.07
CA THR A 248 21.88 -16.14 -0.02
C THR A 248 21.68 -16.83 1.33
N ASP A 249 22.24 -16.33 2.43
CA ASP A 249 22.00 -16.91 3.76
C ASP A 249 20.50 -16.80 4.10
N CYS A 250 19.91 -17.90 4.55
CA CYS A 250 18.53 -17.91 5.03
C CYS A 250 18.48 -17.22 6.40
N LEU A 251 17.64 -16.20 6.54
CA LEU A 251 17.47 -15.48 7.81
C LEU A 251 16.26 -15.99 8.60
N THR A 252 15.23 -16.46 7.92
CA THR A 252 13.99 -16.88 8.57
C THR A 252 13.25 -17.95 7.77
N ILE A 253 12.44 -18.74 8.48
CA ILE A 253 11.48 -19.69 7.90
C ILE A 253 10.08 -19.34 8.38
N ILE A 254 9.22 -18.93 7.46
CA ILE A 254 7.84 -18.56 7.76
C ILE A 254 6.91 -19.69 7.35
N TYR A 255 6.22 -20.27 8.33
CA TYR A 255 5.26 -21.33 8.05
C TYR A 255 3.92 -20.79 7.57
N THR A 256 3.47 -21.27 6.41
CA THR A 256 2.15 -20.95 5.85
C THR A 256 1.21 -22.14 5.97
N SER A 257 -0.04 -21.89 6.38
CA SER A 257 -1.10 -22.91 6.40
C SER A 257 -1.70 -23.04 5.00
N GLY A 258 -0.95 -23.67 4.08
CA GLY A 258 -1.39 -23.90 2.71
C GLY A 258 -2.62 -24.83 2.61
N SER A 259 -3.29 -24.81 1.46
CA SER A 259 -4.49 -25.62 1.15
C SER A 259 -4.29 -27.14 1.18
N SER A 260 -3.06 -27.62 1.31
CA SER A 260 -2.68 -29.05 1.41
C SER A 260 -2.81 -29.63 2.83
N GLY A 261 -3.20 -28.83 3.83
CA GLY A 261 -3.53 -29.31 5.17
C GLY A 261 -2.35 -29.48 6.15
N SER A 262 -1.09 -29.50 5.68
CA SER A 262 0.12 -29.42 6.53
C SER A 262 0.88 -28.10 6.29
N PRO A 263 1.39 -27.42 7.32
CA PRO A 263 2.14 -26.17 7.16
C PRO A 263 3.40 -26.33 6.29
N LYS A 264 3.72 -25.32 5.47
CA LYS A 264 4.95 -25.29 4.64
C LYS A 264 5.86 -24.16 5.09
N GLY A 265 7.14 -24.43 5.35
CA GLY A 265 8.10 -23.42 5.80
C GLY A 265 8.78 -22.71 4.63
N VAL A 266 8.41 -21.45 4.38
CA VAL A 266 8.98 -20.59 3.33
C VAL A 266 10.33 -20.04 3.79
N MET A 267 11.41 -20.36 3.09
CA MET A 267 12.75 -19.87 3.40
C MET A 267 12.97 -18.47 2.79
N ILE A 268 13.28 -17.48 3.61
CA ILE A 268 13.58 -16.11 3.16
C ILE A 268 15.06 -15.83 3.38
N SER A 269 15.75 -15.39 2.32
CA SER A 269 17.17 -15.04 2.35
C SER A 269 17.40 -13.59 2.80
N ASP A 270 18.65 -13.27 3.14
CA ASP A 270 19.10 -11.90 3.42
C ASP A 270 18.79 -10.94 2.25
N SER A 271 19.10 -11.35 1.01
CA SER A 271 18.81 -10.54 -0.18
C SER A 271 17.32 -10.30 -0.39
N ALA A 272 16.50 -11.34 -0.20
CA ALA A 272 15.06 -11.24 -0.35
C ALA A 272 14.46 -10.29 0.70
N LEU A 273 14.91 -10.38 1.95
CA LEU A 273 14.45 -9.48 3.02
C LEU A 273 14.92 -8.04 2.79
N ARG A 274 16.17 -7.83 2.37
CA ARG A 274 16.69 -6.48 2.05
C ARG A 274 15.98 -5.82 0.89
N SER A 275 15.56 -6.60 -0.12
CA SER A 275 14.88 -6.05 -1.30
C SER A 275 13.54 -5.37 -0.99
N ILE A 276 13.02 -5.51 0.23
CA ILE A 276 11.84 -4.80 0.72
C ILE A 276 12.15 -3.31 0.97
N PHE A 277 13.41 -2.95 1.20
CA PHE A 277 13.82 -1.63 1.66
C PHE A 277 14.61 -0.89 0.56
N PRO A 278 14.27 0.37 0.24
CA PRO A 278 15.08 1.18 -0.67
C PRO A 278 16.48 1.42 -0.07
N GLU A 279 17.50 1.52 -0.93
CA GLU A 279 18.88 1.75 -0.45
C GLU A 279 18.98 3.12 0.25
N GLY A 280 19.24 3.10 1.57
CA GLY A 280 19.50 4.28 2.40
C GLY A 280 18.57 4.42 3.61
N LEU A 281 19.14 4.51 4.80
CA LEU A 281 18.40 4.87 6.02
C LEU A 281 17.99 6.35 5.92
N SER A 282 16.72 6.64 5.60
CA SER A 282 16.24 8.02 5.43
C SER A 282 15.80 8.62 6.79
N PRO A 283 16.51 9.61 7.35
CA PRO A 283 16.17 10.17 8.66
C PRO A 283 14.86 10.99 8.67
N HIS A 284 14.34 11.33 7.50
CA HIS A 284 13.14 12.17 7.30
C HIS A 284 11.82 11.46 7.63
N THR A 285 11.85 10.15 7.89
CA THR A 285 10.67 9.32 8.17
C THR A 285 10.47 8.98 9.65
N GLY A 286 11.25 9.60 10.55
CA GLY A 286 11.21 9.36 12.00
C GLY A 286 9.88 9.66 12.70
N GLU A 287 8.93 10.29 12.01
CA GLU A 287 7.55 10.50 12.46
C GLU A 287 6.68 9.24 12.38
N SER A 288 7.15 8.21 11.68
CA SER A 288 6.41 6.97 11.49
C SER A 288 6.16 6.26 12.81
N ILE A 289 4.89 6.04 13.11
CA ILE A 289 4.42 5.21 14.22
C ILE A 289 3.46 4.17 13.66
N ILE A 290 3.72 2.90 13.99
CA ILE A 290 2.84 1.79 13.59
C ILE A 290 2.30 1.05 14.80
N PHE A 291 1.18 0.36 14.59
CA PHE A 291 0.51 -0.43 15.61
C PHE A 291 0.71 -1.93 15.35
N SER A 292 1.50 -2.58 16.19
CA SER A 292 1.83 -4.01 16.09
C SER A 292 0.77 -4.86 16.80
N TYR A 293 -0.32 -5.16 16.08
CA TYR A 293 -1.38 -6.07 16.53
C TYR A 293 -1.48 -7.35 15.67
N GLN A 294 -0.97 -7.31 14.44
CA GLN A 294 -0.91 -8.47 13.54
C GLN A 294 0.20 -9.41 14.00
N PRO A 295 0.01 -10.74 14.02
CA PRO A 295 1.02 -11.65 14.54
C PRO A 295 2.38 -11.49 13.87
N LEU A 296 3.45 -11.34 14.65
CA LEU A 296 4.82 -11.24 14.11
C LEU A 296 5.33 -12.53 13.46
N SER A 297 4.64 -13.66 13.68
CA SER A 297 4.87 -14.89 12.94
C SER A 297 4.34 -14.86 11.50
N TRP A 298 3.60 -13.82 11.13
CA TRP A 298 3.13 -13.59 9.77
C TRP A 298 4.02 -12.54 9.07
N TYR A 299 4.35 -12.79 7.80
CA TYR A 299 5.35 -12.00 7.07
C TYR A 299 5.00 -10.51 6.98
N GLY A 300 3.73 -10.18 6.72
CA GLY A 300 3.29 -8.78 6.58
C GLY A 300 3.49 -7.95 7.85
N GLY A 301 2.99 -8.45 8.99
CA GLY A 301 3.10 -7.76 10.28
C GLY A 301 4.56 -7.57 10.72
N ARG A 302 5.41 -8.57 10.47
CA ARG A 302 6.85 -8.48 10.74
C ARG A 302 7.56 -7.45 9.86
N ASN A 303 7.26 -7.43 8.57
CA ASN A 303 7.88 -6.49 7.62
C ASN A 303 7.53 -5.04 7.95
N SER A 304 6.30 -4.76 8.38
CA SER A 304 5.92 -3.41 8.83
C SER A 304 6.79 -2.95 10.02
N VAL A 305 7.04 -3.82 11.01
CA VAL A 305 7.91 -3.51 12.15
C VAL A 305 9.34 -3.25 11.72
N LEU A 306 9.89 -4.11 10.87
CA LEU A 306 11.26 -3.97 10.37
C LEU A 306 11.42 -2.68 9.54
N TRP A 307 10.46 -2.37 8.67
CA TRP A 307 10.44 -1.12 7.88
C TRP A 307 10.43 0.11 8.77
N THR A 308 9.52 0.17 9.75
CA THR A 308 9.43 1.31 10.68
C THR A 308 10.71 1.48 11.48
N PHE A 309 11.35 0.38 11.87
CA PHE A 309 12.63 0.42 12.56
C PHE A 309 13.76 1.01 11.72
N LEU A 310 13.92 0.53 10.48
CA LEU A 310 14.96 1.03 9.56
C LEU A 310 14.75 2.51 9.20
N CYS A 311 13.51 2.99 9.23
CA CYS A 311 13.16 4.40 9.05
C CYS A 311 13.36 5.29 10.30
N GLY A 312 13.79 4.72 11.43
CA GLY A 312 13.97 5.46 12.68
C GLY A 312 12.66 5.90 13.33
N GLY A 313 11.56 5.20 13.03
CA GLY A 313 10.23 5.39 13.60
C GLY A 313 10.03 4.61 14.90
N ARG A 314 8.77 4.43 15.33
CA ARG A 314 8.42 3.75 16.59
C ARG A 314 7.25 2.78 16.43
N VAL A 315 7.26 1.69 17.20
CA VAL A 315 6.28 0.59 17.13
C VAL A 315 5.59 0.45 18.47
N GLY A 316 4.27 0.68 18.50
CA GLY A 316 3.45 0.39 19.68
C GLY A 316 2.85 -1.01 19.60
N PHE A 317 3.00 -1.79 20.66
CA PHE A 317 2.45 -3.15 20.74
C PHE A 317 1.03 -3.16 21.31
N SER A 318 0.15 -3.93 20.67
CA SER A 318 -1.19 -4.20 21.22
C SER A 318 -1.10 -5.03 22.50
N THR A 319 -2.09 -4.86 23.38
CA THR A 319 -2.27 -5.73 24.56
C THR A 319 -2.72 -7.15 24.19
N GLY A 320 -3.00 -7.41 22.90
CA GLY A 320 -3.39 -8.72 22.38
C GLY A 320 -4.88 -8.97 22.38
N ASN A 321 -5.69 -8.08 22.98
CA ASN A 321 -7.15 -8.19 22.95
C ASN A 321 -7.75 -7.38 21.79
N VAL A 322 -8.14 -8.09 20.74
CA VAL A 322 -8.77 -7.50 19.53
C VAL A 322 -10.07 -6.76 19.85
N SER A 323 -10.77 -7.07 20.95
CA SER A 323 -11.98 -6.32 21.33
C SER A 323 -11.69 -4.86 21.72
N ARG A 324 -10.44 -4.55 22.07
CA ARG A 324 -9.98 -3.20 22.43
C ARG A 324 -9.27 -2.50 21.28
N LEU A 325 -9.20 -3.12 20.10
CA LEU A 325 -8.37 -2.64 18.98
C LEU A 325 -8.62 -1.16 18.65
N MET A 326 -9.88 -0.72 18.61
CA MET A 326 -10.22 0.68 18.28
C MET A 326 -9.87 1.66 19.41
N GLU A 327 -10.01 1.24 20.68
CA GLU A 327 -9.56 1.99 21.87
C GLU A 327 -8.03 2.18 21.82
N GLU A 328 -7.29 1.10 21.54
CA GLU A 328 -5.83 1.14 21.45
C GLU A 328 -5.35 1.94 20.23
N LEU A 329 -6.07 1.85 19.12
CA LEU A 329 -5.80 2.62 17.90
C LEU A 329 -5.92 4.14 18.19
N ALA A 330 -6.95 4.54 18.95
CA ALA A 330 -7.13 5.93 19.38
C ALA A 330 -5.99 6.44 20.27
N LEU A 331 -5.36 5.57 21.05
CA LEU A 331 -4.20 5.91 21.89
C LEU A 331 -2.90 5.99 21.08
N ILE A 332 -2.60 4.96 20.27
CA ILE A 332 -1.33 4.86 19.55
C ILE A 332 -1.25 5.81 18.35
N ARG A 333 -2.39 6.16 17.74
CA ARG A 333 -2.52 7.12 16.63
C ARG A 333 -1.50 6.87 15.52
N PRO A 334 -1.51 5.68 14.87
CA PRO A 334 -0.48 5.32 13.92
C PRO A 334 -0.60 6.17 12.64
N LEU A 335 0.50 6.29 11.88
CA LEU A 335 0.51 6.98 10.59
C LEU A 335 -0.19 6.13 9.49
N MET A 336 -0.06 4.81 9.61
CA MET A 336 -0.68 3.83 8.73
C MET A 336 -1.37 2.75 9.56
N PHE A 337 -2.54 2.32 9.13
CA PHE A 337 -3.27 1.21 9.73
C PHE A 337 -3.54 0.10 8.71
N PRO A 338 -2.65 -0.92 8.62
CA PRO A 338 -2.89 -2.10 7.80
C PRO A 338 -3.87 -3.04 8.51
N ALA A 339 -4.93 -3.46 7.80
CA ALA A 339 -5.91 -4.39 8.34
C ALA A 339 -6.52 -5.32 7.29
N PRO A 340 -6.84 -6.57 7.67
CA PRO A 340 -7.52 -7.50 6.77
C PRO A 340 -8.98 -7.08 6.54
N PRO A 341 -9.59 -7.55 5.44
CA PRO A 341 -11.01 -7.30 5.14
C PRO A 341 -11.98 -7.62 6.27
N SER A 342 -11.68 -8.60 7.13
CA SER A 342 -12.54 -8.98 8.25
C SER A 342 -12.77 -7.83 9.26
N ILE A 343 -11.78 -6.96 9.47
CA ILE A 343 -11.94 -5.77 10.32
C ILE A 343 -12.83 -4.75 9.63
N TRP A 344 -12.61 -4.49 8.35
CA TRP A 344 -13.38 -3.52 7.56
C TRP A 344 -14.83 -3.94 7.36
N ASN A 345 -15.08 -5.22 7.14
CA ASN A 345 -16.41 -5.80 7.04
C ASN A 345 -17.20 -5.63 8.34
N LYS A 346 -16.54 -5.78 9.50
CA LYS A 346 -17.18 -5.56 10.80
C LYS A 346 -17.59 -4.09 10.97
N ILE A 347 -16.69 -3.15 10.70
CA ILE A 347 -17.00 -1.71 10.76
C ILE A 347 -18.14 -1.37 9.80
N TYR A 348 -18.13 -1.93 8.59
CA TYR A 348 -19.22 -1.75 7.62
C TYR A 348 -20.56 -2.32 8.12
N SER A 349 -20.56 -3.48 8.76
CA SER A 349 -21.76 -4.10 9.34
C SER A 349 -22.34 -3.26 10.49
N GLU A 350 -21.48 -2.70 11.34
CA GLU A 350 -21.88 -1.76 12.40
C GLU A 350 -22.49 -0.48 11.78
N TYR A 351 -21.86 0.09 10.76
CA TYR A 351 -22.39 1.22 10.00
C TYR A 351 -23.76 0.91 9.39
N LYS A 352 -23.91 -0.25 8.73
CA LYS A 352 -25.19 -0.68 8.14
C LYS A 352 -26.28 -0.88 9.19
N THR A 353 -25.91 -1.34 10.38
CA THR A 353 -26.83 -1.50 11.50
C THR A 353 -27.31 -0.13 11.96
N ALA A 354 -26.39 0.81 12.22
CA ALA A 354 -26.73 2.18 12.61
C ALA A 354 -27.57 2.89 11.53
N LEU A 355 -27.22 2.74 10.25
CA LEU A 355 -27.95 3.32 9.12
C LEU A 355 -29.41 2.85 9.07
N SER A 356 -29.68 1.60 9.42
CA SER A 356 -31.04 1.06 9.42
C SER A 356 -31.93 1.55 10.56
N LEU A 357 -31.32 2.12 11.60
CA LEU A 357 -32.06 2.70 12.74
C LEU A 357 -32.56 4.11 12.44
N ILE A 358 -32.21 4.67 11.28
CA ILE A 358 -32.71 5.95 10.81
C ILE A 358 -34.17 5.78 10.37
N GLU A 359 -35.10 6.17 11.24
CA GLU A 359 -36.54 6.18 10.96
C GLU A 359 -36.96 7.49 10.26
N THR A 360 -36.83 7.57 8.93
CA THR A 360 -37.43 8.64 8.13
C THR A 360 -37.79 8.17 6.72
N ASP A 361 -38.98 8.55 6.24
CA ASP A 361 -39.41 8.33 4.86
C ASP A 361 -38.99 9.47 3.92
N ASN A 362 -38.38 10.54 4.46
CA ASN A 362 -37.93 11.70 3.68
C ASN A 362 -36.52 11.44 3.10
N PRO A 363 -36.35 11.35 1.77
CA PRO A 363 -35.06 11.03 1.16
C PRO A 363 -33.94 12.04 1.44
N GLN A 364 -34.27 13.31 1.59
CA GLN A 364 -33.30 14.37 1.88
C GLN A 364 -32.84 14.30 3.34
N GLU A 365 -33.77 14.08 4.26
CA GLU A 365 -33.45 13.89 5.69
C GLU A 365 -32.63 12.61 5.91
N PHE A 366 -32.98 11.52 5.20
CA PHE A 366 -32.22 10.28 5.24
C PHE A 366 -30.77 10.51 4.82
N LYS A 367 -30.56 11.19 3.67
CA LYS A 367 -29.21 11.52 3.20
C LYS A 367 -28.42 12.36 4.19
N GLN A 368 -29.08 13.34 4.84
CA GLN A 368 -28.43 14.18 5.84
C GLN A 368 -27.98 13.36 7.06
N LYS A 369 -28.85 12.50 7.60
CA LYS A 369 -28.52 11.60 8.72
C LYS A 369 -27.46 10.57 8.35
N GLU A 370 -27.45 10.09 7.10
CA GLU A 370 -26.40 9.22 6.59
C GLU A 370 -25.03 9.92 6.57
N ILE A 371 -24.97 11.20 6.19
CA ILE A 371 -23.74 12.00 6.22
C ILE A 371 -23.24 12.17 7.67
N GLU A 372 -24.13 12.52 8.60
CA GLU A 372 -23.78 12.65 10.03
C GLU A 372 -23.24 11.32 10.59
N LEU A 373 -23.83 10.19 10.21
CA LEU A 373 -23.37 8.87 10.59
C LEU A 373 -22.00 8.55 9.99
N ILE A 374 -21.77 8.89 8.72
CA ILE A 374 -20.46 8.74 8.07
C ILE A 374 -19.40 9.57 8.81
N GLU A 375 -19.72 10.80 9.20
CA GLU A 375 -18.83 11.67 9.99
C GLU A 375 -18.53 11.07 11.37
N GLU A 376 -19.50 10.45 12.03
CA GLU A 376 -19.29 9.74 13.30
C GLU A 376 -18.34 8.55 13.13
N PHE A 377 -18.58 7.70 12.14
CA PHE A 377 -17.71 6.55 11.85
C PHE A 377 -16.30 6.98 11.42
N SER A 378 -16.15 8.12 10.74
CA SER A 378 -14.83 8.62 10.31
C SER A 378 -13.87 8.87 11.49
N LYS A 379 -14.41 9.11 12.69
CA LYS A 379 -13.67 9.37 13.94
C LYS A 379 -13.06 8.10 14.55
N LEU A 380 -13.49 6.93 14.10
CA LEU A 380 -12.93 5.63 14.53
C LEU A 380 -11.46 5.49 14.17
N ILE A 381 -11.03 6.14 13.08
CA ILE A 381 -9.63 6.19 12.67
C ILE A 381 -9.02 7.50 13.19
N PRO A 382 -7.87 7.48 13.88
CA PRO A 382 -7.22 8.69 14.41
C PRO A 382 -6.76 9.65 13.32
N LEU A 383 -6.81 10.96 13.57
CA LEU A 383 -6.47 11.99 12.58
C LEU A 383 -5.03 11.92 12.05
N ARG A 384 -4.09 11.41 12.86
CA ARG A 384 -2.70 11.17 12.44
C ARG A 384 -2.56 10.04 11.42
N CYS A 385 -3.55 9.16 11.30
CA CYS A 385 -3.54 8.10 10.31
C CYS A 385 -3.79 8.70 8.93
N GLU A 386 -2.77 8.67 8.08
CA GLU A 386 -2.81 9.17 6.71
C GLU A 386 -3.09 8.06 5.70
N THR A 387 -2.80 6.80 6.05
CA THR A 387 -2.94 5.66 5.13
C THR A 387 -3.67 4.50 5.77
N ILE A 388 -4.71 3.99 5.10
CA ILE A 388 -5.40 2.74 5.42
C ILE A 388 -5.00 1.72 4.39
N ALA A 389 -4.34 0.64 4.82
CA ALA A 389 -3.93 -0.45 3.95
C ALA A 389 -4.84 -1.67 4.17
N ILE A 390 -5.39 -2.20 3.08
CA ILE A 390 -6.19 -3.40 3.05
C ILE A 390 -5.27 -4.51 2.56
N VAL A 391 -5.00 -5.49 3.41
CA VAL A 391 -3.99 -6.52 3.12
C VAL A 391 -4.45 -7.90 3.51
N GLY A 392 -3.87 -8.90 2.86
CA GLY A 392 -4.03 -10.29 3.23
C GLY A 392 -5.18 -10.99 2.52
N ALA A 393 -6.32 -10.37 2.22
CA ALA A 393 -7.42 -11.03 1.50
C ALA A 393 -8.19 -10.04 0.62
N LEU A 394 -9.06 -10.57 -0.25
CA LEU A 394 -9.90 -9.77 -1.13
C LEU A 394 -10.94 -8.95 -0.35
N ILE A 395 -11.11 -7.71 -0.76
CA ILE A 395 -12.13 -6.79 -0.24
C ILE A 395 -13.28 -6.65 -1.23
N SER A 396 -14.51 -6.60 -0.71
CA SER A 396 -15.69 -6.35 -1.56
C SER A 396 -15.68 -4.90 -2.08
N PRO A 397 -16.01 -4.65 -3.36
CA PRO A 397 -16.08 -3.30 -3.93
C PRO A 397 -16.96 -2.35 -3.12
N ILE A 398 -18.04 -2.85 -2.51
CA ILE A 398 -18.97 -2.03 -1.71
C ILE A 398 -18.37 -1.63 -0.37
N VAL A 399 -17.58 -2.51 0.25
CA VAL A 399 -16.85 -2.16 1.47
C VAL A 399 -15.73 -1.19 1.14
N LEU A 400 -15.01 -1.40 0.03
CA LEU A 400 -14.00 -0.47 -0.45
C LEU A 400 -14.58 0.93 -0.73
N ASP A 401 -15.76 1.01 -1.36
CA ASP A 401 -16.50 2.26 -1.55
C ASP A 401 -16.86 2.93 -0.22
N PHE A 402 -17.38 2.17 0.74
CA PHE A 402 -17.63 2.66 2.09
C PHE A 402 -16.36 3.23 2.75
N LEU A 403 -15.22 2.53 2.65
CA LEU A 403 -13.95 3.03 3.20
C LEU A 403 -13.53 4.34 2.54
N LYS A 404 -13.69 4.47 1.22
CA LYS A 404 -13.40 5.72 0.49
C LYS A 404 -14.30 6.87 0.91
N ARG A 405 -15.59 6.61 1.16
CA ARG A 405 -16.53 7.64 1.62
C ARG A 405 -16.33 8.02 3.09
N CYS A 406 -16.14 7.03 3.96
CA CYS A 406 -16.02 7.23 5.41
C CYS A 406 -14.65 7.73 5.83
N PHE A 407 -13.59 7.26 5.17
CA PHE A 407 -12.21 7.58 5.50
C PHE A 407 -11.49 8.29 4.36
N GLY A 408 -12.20 9.09 3.56
CA GLY A 408 -11.64 9.80 2.40
C GLY A 408 -10.50 10.78 2.71
N ARG A 409 -10.27 11.09 3.99
CA ARG A 409 -9.08 11.82 4.47
C ARG A 409 -7.78 11.00 4.42
N CYS A 410 -7.89 9.68 4.36
CA CYS A 410 -6.77 8.74 4.30
C CYS A 410 -6.57 8.26 2.85
N ARG A 411 -5.34 7.95 2.48
CA ARG A 411 -5.04 7.14 1.30
C ARG A 411 -5.53 5.71 1.57
N ILE A 412 -6.38 5.20 0.70
CA ILE A 412 -6.86 3.81 0.76
C ILE A 412 -6.03 2.98 -0.21
N GLU A 413 -5.27 2.02 0.32
CA GLU A 413 -4.37 1.16 -0.45
C GLU A 413 -4.76 -0.31 -0.33
N ASP A 414 -5.07 -0.96 -1.45
CA ASP A 414 -5.37 -2.39 -1.52
C ASP A 414 -4.12 -3.17 -1.97
N GLY A 415 -3.46 -3.83 -1.03
CA GLY A 415 -2.18 -4.50 -1.24
C GLY A 415 -2.34 -6.01 -1.45
N TYR A 416 -1.86 -6.51 -2.58
CA TYR A 416 -1.77 -7.92 -2.89
C TYR A 416 -0.33 -8.43 -2.83
N GLY A 417 -0.15 -9.57 -2.18
CA GLY A 417 1.12 -10.28 -2.07
C GLY A 417 0.94 -11.65 -1.43
N ILE A 418 2.00 -12.45 -1.50
CA ILE A 418 2.09 -13.79 -0.93
C ILE A 418 3.44 -13.98 -0.25
N THR A 419 3.54 -14.85 0.75
CA THR A 419 4.79 -15.02 1.52
C THR A 419 5.96 -15.44 0.63
N GLU A 420 5.71 -16.23 -0.41
CA GLU A 420 6.72 -16.74 -1.35
C GLU A 420 7.30 -15.68 -2.31
N CYS A 421 6.59 -14.57 -2.54
CA CYS A 421 6.98 -13.53 -3.50
C CYS A 421 6.97 -12.11 -2.94
N GLY A 422 6.55 -11.91 -1.70
CA GLY A 422 6.36 -10.57 -1.15
C GLY A 422 5.17 -9.82 -1.77
N GLY A 423 5.28 -8.49 -1.81
CA GLY A 423 4.29 -7.60 -2.44
C GLY A 423 4.32 -7.70 -3.97
N ILE A 424 3.14 -7.74 -4.59
CA ILE A 424 2.98 -7.91 -6.05
C ILE A 424 2.31 -6.68 -6.68
N SER A 425 1.23 -6.17 -6.07
CA SER A 425 0.49 -5.02 -6.62
C SER A 425 -0.19 -4.22 -5.52
N PHE A 426 -0.36 -2.92 -5.77
CA PHE A 426 -1.13 -2.00 -4.93
C PHE A 426 -2.23 -1.34 -5.74
N ASN A 427 -3.46 -1.32 -5.22
CA ASN A 427 -4.64 -0.80 -5.91
C ASN A 427 -4.82 -1.41 -7.32
N ASN A 428 -4.60 -2.73 -7.42
CA ASN A 428 -4.51 -3.51 -8.66
C ASN A 428 -3.32 -3.17 -9.58
N VAL A 429 -2.57 -2.09 -9.34
CA VAL A 429 -1.41 -1.72 -10.17
C VAL A 429 -0.20 -2.56 -9.77
N VAL A 430 0.41 -3.23 -10.75
CA VAL A 430 1.57 -4.08 -10.52
C VAL A 430 2.78 -3.24 -10.11
N ASP A 431 3.51 -3.69 -9.09
CA ASP A 431 4.75 -3.06 -8.67
C ASP A 431 5.80 -3.14 -9.80
N PRO A 432 6.52 -2.04 -10.13
CA PRO A 432 7.49 -2.03 -11.23
C PRO A 432 8.62 -3.06 -11.12
N SER A 433 8.94 -3.52 -9.91
CA SER A 433 9.95 -4.56 -9.66
C SER A 433 9.46 -5.98 -10.00
N VAL A 434 8.17 -6.15 -10.27
CA VAL A 434 7.55 -7.46 -10.49
C VAL A 434 7.51 -7.82 -11.97
N VAL A 435 8.11 -8.94 -12.33
CA VAL A 435 7.90 -9.59 -13.63
C VAL A 435 6.71 -10.53 -13.50
N TYR A 436 5.79 -10.50 -14.44
CA TYR A 436 4.59 -11.33 -14.40
C TYR A 436 4.20 -11.87 -15.77
N ARG A 437 3.53 -13.01 -15.78
CA ARG A 437 2.84 -13.55 -16.95
C ARG A 437 1.58 -14.30 -16.54
N LEU A 438 0.70 -14.55 -17.51
CA LEU A 438 -0.56 -15.25 -17.29
C LEU A 438 -0.50 -16.62 -17.98
N GLU A 439 -0.88 -17.69 -17.27
CA GLU A 439 -1.07 -19.02 -17.85
C GLU A 439 -2.56 -19.37 -17.90
N SER A 440 -3.02 -19.87 -19.04
CA SER A 440 -4.41 -20.34 -19.17
C SER A 440 -4.68 -21.52 -18.22
N VAL A 441 -5.91 -21.59 -17.73
CA VAL A 441 -6.44 -22.70 -16.91
C VAL A 441 -7.72 -23.21 -17.57
N PRO A 442 -7.61 -23.91 -18.72
CA PRO A 442 -8.75 -24.29 -19.56
C PRO A 442 -9.77 -25.17 -18.82
N GLU A 443 -9.31 -26.00 -17.88
CA GLU A 443 -10.15 -26.85 -17.06
C GLU A 443 -11.13 -26.08 -16.18
N MET A 444 -10.84 -24.81 -15.88
CA MET A 444 -11.69 -23.87 -15.13
C MET A 444 -12.39 -22.84 -16.04
N GLY A 445 -12.17 -22.90 -17.36
CA GLY A 445 -12.74 -21.94 -18.32
C GLY A 445 -12.10 -20.55 -18.26
N PHE A 446 -10.86 -20.44 -17.78
CA PHE A 446 -10.08 -19.20 -17.81
C PHE A 446 -8.97 -19.32 -18.87
N THR A 447 -9.00 -18.44 -19.87
CA THR A 447 -8.00 -18.45 -20.94
C THR A 447 -7.42 -17.07 -21.20
N THR A 448 -6.18 -17.04 -21.68
CA THR A 448 -5.50 -15.81 -22.11
C THR A 448 -6.16 -15.17 -23.33
N ASP A 449 -7.08 -15.88 -24.00
CA ASP A 449 -7.85 -15.36 -25.13
C ASP A 449 -9.19 -14.72 -24.71
N ASP A 450 -9.55 -14.84 -23.42
CA ASP A 450 -10.79 -14.31 -22.89
C ASP A 450 -10.96 -12.80 -23.18
N LYS A 451 -12.22 -12.40 -23.38
CA LYS A 451 -12.62 -11.01 -23.64
C LYS A 451 -13.61 -10.54 -22.58
N PRO A 452 -13.60 -9.24 -22.19
CA PRO A 452 -12.78 -8.16 -22.74
C PRO A 452 -11.29 -8.22 -22.36
N PHE A 453 -10.95 -8.96 -21.30
CA PHE A 453 -9.59 -9.05 -20.77
C PHE A 453 -9.16 -10.51 -20.62
N PRO A 454 -7.86 -10.81 -20.83
CA PRO A 454 -7.29 -12.14 -20.62
C PRO A 454 -7.39 -12.58 -19.16
N ARG A 455 -7.68 -13.87 -18.93
CA ARG A 455 -7.79 -14.46 -17.58
C ARG A 455 -6.94 -15.73 -17.46
N GLY A 456 -6.42 -16.00 -16.27
CA GLY A 456 -5.61 -17.19 -16.03
C GLY A 456 -4.90 -17.15 -14.69
N GLU A 457 -4.04 -18.14 -14.46
CA GLU A 457 -3.17 -18.19 -13.28
C GLU A 457 -2.06 -17.15 -13.41
N LEU A 458 -1.90 -16.33 -12.38
CA LEU A 458 -0.81 -15.36 -12.31
C LEU A 458 0.50 -16.08 -11.96
N LEU A 459 1.53 -15.85 -12.77
CA LEU A 459 2.89 -16.28 -12.49
C LEU A 459 3.76 -15.03 -12.29
N THR A 460 4.60 -15.03 -11.26
CA THR A 460 5.44 -13.85 -10.94
C THR A 460 6.89 -14.20 -10.64
N LYS A 461 7.78 -13.23 -10.88
CA LYS A 461 9.12 -13.15 -10.30
C LYS A 461 9.28 -11.81 -9.62
N THR A 462 9.85 -11.81 -8.44
CA THR A 462 10.06 -10.61 -7.63
C THR A 462 11.46 -10.67 -6.98
N PRO A 463 12.05 -9.52 -6.62
CA PRO A 463 13.26 -9.50 -5.80
C PRO A 463 13.11 -10.20 -4.44
N GLN A 464 11.86 -10.31 -3.95
CA GLN A 464 11.49 -10.89 -2.66
C GLN A 464 11.17 -12.39 -2.74
N MET A 465 11.51 -13.07 -3.84
CA MET A 465 11.24 -14.50 -3.98
C MET A 465 11.92 -15.32 -2.89
N PHE A 466 11.16 -16.24 -2.31
CA PHE A 466 11.67 -17.27 -1.40
C PHE A 466 12.79 -18.12 -2.02
N SER A 467 13.59 -18.73 -1.17
CA SER A 467 14.61 -19.71 -1.60
C SER A 467 14.05 -21.14 -1.77
N GLY A 468 12.76 -21.33 -1.47
CA GLY A 468 12.08 -22.63 -1.50
C GLY A 468 11.40 -22.98 -0.17
N TYR A 469 10.82 -24.17 -0.12
CA TYR A 469 10.22 -24.73 1.10
C TYR A 469 11.23 -25.62 1.85
N VAL A 470 11.39 -25.39 3.15
CA VAL A 470 12.33 -26.14 4.00
C VAL A 470 11.99 -27.64 3.98
N ASN A 471 13.00 -28.46 3.71
CA ASN A 471 12.91 -29.92 3.63
C ASN A 471 11.82 -30.45 2.68
N ASN A 472 11.43 -29.65 1.67
CA ASN A 472 10.41 -30.03 0.71
C ASN A 472 10.79 -29.63 -0.75
N PRO A 473 11.77 -30.34 -1.35
CA PRO A 473 12.24 -30.04 -2.70
C PRO A 473 11.20 -30.34 -3.78
N GLU A 474 10.28 -31.28 -3.54
CA GLU A 474 9.22 -31.63 -4.49
C GLU A 474 8.21 -30.50 -4.65
N GLU A 475 7.66 -30.00 -3.55
CA GLU A 475 6.74 -28.85 -3.58
C GLU A 475 7.45 -27.57 -4.02
N THR A 476 8.74 -27.42 -3.72
CA THR A 476 9.54 -26.28 -4.20
C THR A 476 9.62 -26.30 -5.73
N ARG A 477 9.92 -27.46 -6.32
CA ARG A 477 9.96 -27.61 -7.78
C ARG A 477 8.58 -27.45 -8.41
N ALA A 478 7.53 -27.97 -7.77
CA ALA A 478 6.17 -27.85 -8.27
C ALA A 478 5.62 -26.41 -8.22
N ALA A 479 6.11 -25.59 -7.28
CA ALA A 479 5.73 -24.19 -7.15
C ALA A 479 6.42 -23.27 -8.17
N LEU A 480 7.48 -23.74 -8.83
CA LEU A 480 8.24 -22.99 -9.82
C LEU A 480 8.01 -23.57 -11.22
N THR A 481 8.06 -22.73 -12.23
CA THR A 481 8.17 -23.15 -13.62
C THR A 481 9.63 -23.40 -14.01
N ASP A 482 9.86 -24.07 -15.15
CA ASP A 482 11.22 -24.35 -15.64
C ASP A 482 12.02 -23.06 -15.92
N ASP A 483 11.33 -21.99 -16.32
CA ASP A 483 11.89 -20.64 -16.50
C ASP A 483 11.96 -19.83 -15.19
N GLY A 484 11.58 -20.41 -14.04
CA GLY A 484 11.78 -19.84 -12.71
C GLY A 484 10.70 -18.86 -12.22
N PHE A 485 9.52 -18.82 -12.84
CA PHE A 485 8.37 -18.08 -12.30
C PHE A 485 7.72 -18.85 -11.15
N PHE A 486 7.26 -18.13 -10.13
CA PHE A 486 6.44 -18.70 -9.09
C PHE A 486 4.98 -18.80 -9.54
N ARG A 487 4.39 -19.98 -9.36
CA ARG A 487 2.97 -20.26 -9.58
C ARG A 487 2.18 -19.79 -8.37
N THR A 488 1.57 -18.60 -8.45
CA THR A 488 0.84 -18.02 -7.32
C THR A 488 -0.35 -18.89 -6.88
N GLY A 489 -0.91 -19.68 -7.81
CA GLY A 489 -2.16 -20.39 -7.60
C GLY A 489 -3.36 -19.45 -7.50
N ASP A 490 -3.22 -18.19 -7.88
CA ASP A 490 -4.26 -17.16 -7.89
C ASP A 490 -4.68 -16.86 -9.34
N ILE A 491 -5.98 -16.94 -9.61
CA ILE A 491 -6.58 -16.63 -10.91
C ILE A 491 -6.87 -15.13 -10.97
N VAL A 492 -6.44 -14.49 -12.05
CA VAL A 492 -6.56 -13.05 -12.24
C VAL A 492 -7.10 -12.70 -13.62
N GLU A 493 -7.68 -11.51 -13.71
CA GLU A 493 -7.97 -10.80 -14.94
C GLU A 493 -6.90 -9.71 -15.13
N LEU A 494 -6.17 -9.76 -16.25
CA LEU A 494 -5.13 -8.78 -16.56
C LEU A 494 -5.71 -7.67 -17.44
N ARG A 495 -5.86 -6.48 -16.87
CA ARG A 495 -6.37 -5.30 -17.57
C ARG A 495 -5.22 -4.43 -18.05
N GLN A 496 -4.99 -4.45 -19.36
CA GLN A 496 -4.08 -3.55 -20.04
C GLN A 496 -4.91 -2.48 -20.75
N ILE A 497 -4.99 -1.31 -20.14
CA ILE A 497 -5.71 -0.15 -20.68
C ILE A 497 -4.68 0.83 -21.24
N PRO A 498 -4.82 1.31 -22.49
CA PRO A 498 -3.94 2.33 -23.04
C PRO A 498 -3.81 3.53 -22.09
N SER A 499 -2.59 4.03 -21.90
CA SER A 499 -2.27 5.17 -21.00
C SER A 499 -2.41 4.89 -19.50
N GLN A 500 -2.54 3.64 -19.06
CA GLN A 500 -2.51 3.26 -17.65
C GLN A 500 -1.46 2.16 -17.38
N PRO A 501 -0.88 2.11 -16.17
CA PRO A 501 -0.03 0.99 -15.79
C PRO A 501 -0.85 -0.31 -15.77
N PRO A 502 -0.21 -1.48 -15.98
CA PRO A 502 -0.91 -2.76 -16.01
C PRO A 502 -1.61 -3.04 -14.68
N GLN A 503 -2.84 -3.53 -14.77
CA GLN A 503 -3.68 -3.82 -13.61
C GLN A 503 -4.00 -5.31 -13.52
N ILE A 504 -3.80 -5.90 -12.34
CA ILE A 504 -4.14 -7.27 -11.99
C ILE A 504 -5.36 -7.24 -11.08
N HIS A 505 -6.48 -7.77 -11.57
CA HIS A 505 -7.69 -7.96 -10.78
C HIS A 505 -7.80 -9.42 -10.36
N ILE A 506 -7.71 -9.68 -9.07
CA ILE A 506 -7.79 -11.06 -8.55
C ILE A 506 -9.24 -11.54 -8.58
N ILE A 507 -9.42 -12.76 -9.09
CA ILE A 507 -10.72 -13.44 -9.14
C ILE A 507 -10.87 -14.34 -7.90
N ASP A 508 -10.02 -15.37 -7.78
CA ASP A 508 -9.97 -16.27 -6.62
C ASP A 508 -8.70 -17.16 -6.69
N ARG A 509 -8.45 -17.95 -5.65
CA ARG A 509 -7.45 -19.01 -5.65
C ARG A 509 -7.91 -20.17 -6.53
N LYS A 510 -7.03 -20.65 -7.42
CA LYS A 510 -7.22 -21.87 -8.24
C LYS A 510 -7.73 -23.05 -7.41
N LYS A 511 -7.22 -23.24 -6.19
CA LYS A 511 -7.62 -24.32 -5.29
C LYS A 511 -8.86 -24.03 -4.43
N SER A 512 -9.36 -22.80 -4.39
CA SER A 512 -10.59 -22.45 -3.66
C SER A 512 -11.85 -22.67 -4.50
N PHE A 513 -11.72 -22.68 -5.83
CA PHE A 513 -12.82 -23.04 -6.70
C PHE A 513 -13.32 -24.45 -6.38
N PHE A 514 -14.63 -24.59 -6.29
CA PHE A 514 -15.28 -25.88 -6.35
C PHE A 514 -16.24 -25.90 -7.53
N LYS A 515 -16.52 -27.11 -8.02
CA LYS A 515 -17.40 -27.35 -9.14
C LYS A 515 -18.72 -27.90 -8.62
N LEU A 516 -19.83 -27.37 -9.14
CA LEU A 516 -21.18 -27.89 -8.87
C LEU A 516 -21.53 -29.02 -9.87
N ALA A 517 -22.63 -29.74 -9.63
CA ALA A 517 -23.03 -30.90 -10.45
C ALA A 517 -23.18 -30.60 -11.94
N GLN A 518 -23.73 -29.42 -12.28
CA GLN A 518 -23.85 -28.92 -13.66
C GLN A 518 -22.52 -28.47 -14.29
N GLY A 519 -21.41 -28.63 -13.57
CA GLY A 519 -20.06 -28.34 -14.05
C GLY A 519 -19.63 -26.88 -14.00
N GLN A 520 -20.39 -26.01 -13.35
CA GLN A 520 -20.01 -24.60 -13.13
C GLN A 520 -19.02 -24.49 -11.98
N PHE A 521 -17.98 -23.68 -12.16
CA PHE A 521 -17.03 -23.33 -11.11
C PHE A 521 -17.53 -22.14 -10.30
N ILE A 522 -17.38 -22.23 -8.99
CA ILE A 522 -17.81 -21.22 -8.04
C ILE A 522 -16.59 -20.64 -7.34
N SER A 523 -16.54 -19.31 -7.25
CA SER A 523 -15.59 -18.56 -6.42
C SER A 523 -16.22 -18.28 -5.05
N PRO A 524 -15.93 -19.08 -4.01
CA PRO A 524 -16.59 -18.91 -2.73
C PRO A 524 -16.13 -17.68 -1.95
N GLU A 525 -14.91 -17.18 -2.15
CA GLU A 525 -14.47 -15.94 -1.47
C GLU A 525 -15.21 -14.72 -2.02
N TYR A 526 -15.40 -14.65 -3.34
CA TYR A 526 -16.23 -13.64 -3.98
C TYR A 526 -17.65 -13.64 -3.41
N LEU A 527 -18.30 -14.81 -3.37
CA LEU A 527 -19.68 -14.93 -2.85
C LEU A 527 -19.78 -14.55 -1.37
N GLN A 528 -18.81 -14.95 -0.54
CA GLN A 528 -18.76 -14.53 0.86
C GLN A 528 -18.65 -13.01 0.99
N GLY A 529 -17.80 -12.37 0.19
CA GLY A 529 -17.66 -10.91 0.16
C GLY A 529 -18.94 -10.20 -0.29
N VAL A 530 -19.68 -10.78 -1.24
CA VAL A 530 -20.98 -10.27 -1.68
C VAL A 530 -22.02 -10.38 -0.57
N PHE A 531 -22.21 -11.56 0.02
CA PHE A 531 -23.27 -11.79 1.02
C PHE A 531 -22.97 -11.19 2.40
N SER A 532 -21.71 -10.84 2.68
CA SER A 532 -21.34 -10.09 3.90
C SER A 532 -21.97 -8.68 3.97
N GLN A 533 -22.65 -8.23 2.90
CA GLN A 533 -23.43 -6.99 2.89
C GLN A 533 -24.76 -7.09 3.66
N SER A 534 -25.24 -8.31 3.95
CA SER A 534 -26.46 -8.53 4.73
C SER A 534 -26.27 -7.99 6.15
N SER A 535 -27.28 -7.28 6.64
CA SER A 535 -27.26 -6.79 8.03
C SER A 535 -27.46 -7.90 9.07
N PHE A 536 -28.02 -9.04 8.65
CA PHE A 536 -28.24 -10.20 9.51
C PHE A 536 -27.01 -11.11 9.64
N ILE A 537 -25.97 -10.91 8.82
CA ILE A 537 -24.79 -11.78 8.75
C ILE A 537 -23.60 -11.08 9.41
N ASP A 538 -22.99 -11.74 10.40
CA ASP A 538 -21.69 -11.35 10.98
C ASP A 538 -20.54 -12.06 10.26
N GLN A 539 -20.68 -13.36 10.02
CA GLN A 539 -19.72 -14.17 9.26
C GLN A 539 -20.45 -15.17 8.37
N ILE A 540 -19.87 -15.49 7.20
CA ILE A 540 -20.41 -16.45 6.25
C ILE A 540 -19.32 -17.38 5.72
N TYR A 541 -19.64 -18.67 5.62
CA TYR A 541 -18.84 -19.68 4.93
C TYR A 541 -19.67 -20.28 3.79
N VAL A 542 -19.24 -20.09 2.54
CA VAL A 542 -19.91 -20.66 1.36
C VAL A 542 -19.28 -22.01 1.02
N HIS A 543 -20.14 -23.01 0.84
CA HIS A 543 -19.80 -24.39 0.53
C HIS A 543 -20.53 -24.85 -0.73
N GLY A 544 -19.89 -25.68 -1.53
CA GLY A 544 -20.55 -26.40 -2.61
C GLY A 544 -20.12 -27.85 -2.66
N ASP A 545 -21.05 -28.68 -3.09
CA ASP A 545 -20.88 -30.11 -3.29
C ASP A 545 -20.89 -30.40 -4.79
N LEU A 546 -20.06 -31.35 -5.22
CA LEU A 546 -20.00 -31.81 -6.61
C LEU A 546 -21.31 -32.48 -7.04
N LEU A 547 -22.17 -32.86 -6.09
CA LEU A 547 -23.46 -33.50 -6.31
C LEU A 547 -24.65 -32.51 -6.27
N GLU A 548 -24.40 -31.23 -5.97
CA GLU A 548 -25.45 -30.22 -5.81
C GLU A 548 -25.41 -29.18 -6.93
N ASP A 549 -26.59 -28.71 -7.36
CA ASP A 549 -26.71 -27.73 -8.44
C ASP A 549 -26.51 -26.27 -7.98
N ASN A 550 -26.52 -26.03 -6.66
CA ASN A 550 -26.45 -24.69 -6.09
C ASN A 550 -25.54 -24.70 -4.86
N VAL A 551 -24.97 -23.54 -4.53
CA VAL A 551 -24.19 -23.39 -3.30
C VAL A 551 -25.07 -23.50 -2.04
N THR A 552 -24.42 -23.81 -0.93
CA THR A 552 -24.97 -23.75 0.43
C THR A 552 -24.09 -22.85 1.29
N ALA A 553 -24.59 -22.36 2.42
CA ALA A 553 -23.78 -21.51 3.29
C ALA A 553 -24.00 -21.79 4.78
N VAL A 554 -22.96 -21.56 5.58
CA VAL A 554 -23.06 -21.45 7.04
C VAL A 554 -23.07 -19.97 7.41
N ILE A 555 -24.04 -19.56 8.20
CA ILE A 555 -24.28 -18.18 8.60
C ILE A 555 -24.07 -18.06 10.11
N ILE A 556 -23.17 -17.17 10.50
CA ILE A 556 -23.09 -16.65 11.86
C ILE A 556 -23.88 -15.35 11.91
N PRO A 557 -25.02 -15.29 12.61
CA PRO A 557 -25.84 -14.10 12.62
C PRO A 557 -25.22 -12.94 13.39
N ASN A 558 -25.51 -11.72 12.94
CA ASN A 558 -25.29 -10.52 13.74
C ASN A 558 -26.13 -10.60 15.03
N LYS A 559 -25.46 -10.56 16.20
CA LYS A 559 -26.10 -10.78 17.50
C LYS A 559 -27.19 -9.76 17.79
N ASP A 560 -26.96 -8.49 17.47
CA ASP A 560 -27.91 -7.41 17.77
C ASP A 560 -29.17 -7.54 16.91
N ARG A 561 -29.00 -7.85 15.61
CA ARG A 561 -30.14 -8.14 14.74
C ARG A 561 -30.90 -9.38 15.15
N ALA A 562 -30.20 -10.45 15.54
CA ALA A 562 -30.83 -11.66 16.05
C ALA A 562 -31.63 -11.37 17.33
N GLN A 563 -31.11 -10.53 18.23
CA GLN A 563 -31.84 -10.11 19.44
C GLN A 563 -33.09 -9.28 19.11
N VAL A 564 -32.98 -8.30 18.20
CA VAL A 564 -34.12 -7.49 17.75
C VAL A 564 -35.18 -8.38 17.10
N PHE A 565 -34.77 -9.31 16.23
CA PHE A 565 -35.68 -10.26 15.60
C PHE A 565 -36.38 -11.16 16.63
N ALA A 566 -35.63 -11.72 17.59
CA ALA A 566 -36.18 -12.54 18.67
C ALA A 566 -37.22 -11.75 19.48
N LYS A 567 -36.90 -10.51 19.87
CA LYS A 567 -37.79 -9.64 20.63
C LYS A 567 -39.08 -9.32 19.85
N ASN A 568 -38.97 -8.98 18.57
CA ASN A 568 -40.12 -8.64 17.73
C ASN A 568 -41.03 -9.85 17.44
N ASN A 569 -40.49 -11.07 17.48
CA ASN A 569 -41.23 -12.31 17.22
C ASN A 569 -41.54 -13.11 18.51
N ASN A 570 -41.35 -12.53 19.70
CA ASN A 570 -41.51 -13.21 21.00
C ASN A 570 -40.78 -14.57 21.09
N SER A 571 -39.61 -14.67 20.46
CA SER A 571 -38.75 -15.85 20.43
C SER A 571 -37.52 -15.67 21.34
N SER A 572 -36.78 -16.74 21.61
CA SER A 572 -35.52 -16.69 22.35
C SER A 572 -34.34 -16.80 21.38
N ILE A 573 -33.29 -15.99 21.59
CA ILE A 573 -32.06 -16.06 20.77
C ILE A 573 -31.45 -17.47 20.73
N LYS A 574 -31.59 -18.24 21.81
CA LYS A 574 -31.08 -19.62 21.92
C LYS A 574 -31.81 -20.62 21.01
N LEU A 575 -32.96 -20.26 20.47
CA LEU A 575 -33.80 -21.12 19.62
C LEU A 575 -33.83 -20.66 18.16
N LEU A 576 -33.17 -19.54 17.84
CA LEU A 576 -33.21 -18.94 16.51
C LEU A 576 -32.49 -19.77 15.43
N ASP A 577 -31.54 -20.61 15.81
CA ASP A 577 -30.84 -21.52 14.89
C ASP A 577 -31.79 -22.55 14.25
N SER A 578 -32.93 -22.77 14.90
CA SER A 578 -33.98 -23.73 14.56
C SER A 578 -35.28 -23.04 14.10
N ASP A 579 -35.34 -21.71 14.11
CA ASP A 579 -36.55 -20.93 13.83
C ASP A 579 -36.77 -20.75 12.31
N PRO A 580 -37.86 -21.31 11.73
CA PRO A 580 -38.15 -21.20 10.30
C PRO A 580 -38.34 -19.76 9.82
N ASN A 581 -38.86 -18.86 10.67
CA ASN A 581 -39.09 -17.46 10.29
C ASN A 581 -37.76 -16.71 10.19
N PHE A 582 -36.82 -16.99 11.08
CA PHE A 582 -35.49 -16.40 11.04
C PHE A 582 -34.71 -16.91 9.82
N TYR A 583 -34.73 -18.23 9.60
CA TYR A 583 -34.18 -18.87 8.41
C TYR A 583 -34.71 -18.25 7.11
N ASN A 584 -36.03 -18.14 6.96
CA ASN A 584 -36.67 -17.59 5.76
C ASN A 584 -36.41 -16.10 5.57
N THR A 585 -36.10 -15.36 6.64
CA THR A 585 -35.74 -13.95 6.57
C THR A 585 -34.34 -13.79 5.97
N ILE A 586 -33.35 -14.55 6.49
CA ILE A 586 -31.98 -14.55 5.96
C ILE A 586 -31.97 -15.03 4.51
N MET A 587 -32.68 -16.12 4.18
CA MET A 587 -32.75 -16.64 2.81
C MET A 587 -33.31 -15.61 1.81
N ARG A 588 -34.35 -14.85 2.19
CA ARG A 588 -34.90 -13.78 1.34
C ARG A 588 -33.90 -12.65 1.12
N GLU A 589 -33.14 -12.28 2.15
CA GLU A 589 -32.11 -11.25 2.04
C GLU A 589 -30.96 -11.69 1.14
N LEU A 590 -30.47 -12.92 1.29
CA LEU A 590 -29.45 -13.51 0.41
C LEU A 590 -29.91 -13.51 -1.05
N HIS A 591 -31.15 -13.91 -1.32
CA HIS A 591 -31.70 -13.90 -2.67
C HIS A 591 -31.81 -12.48 -3.24
N SER A 592 -32.23 -11.52 -2.41
CA SER A 592 -32.32 -10.10 -2.79
C SER A 592 -30.94 -9.53 -3.16
N ILE A 593 -29.92 -9.79 -2.33
CA ILE A 593 -28.53 -9.38 -2.58
C ILE A 593 -28.02 -10.03 -3.87
N GLY A 594 -28.23 -11.33 -4.05
CA GLY A 594 -27.76 -12.03 -5.24
C GLY A 594 -28.35 -11.48 -6.53
N LEU A 595 -29.64 -11.15 -6.56
CA LEU A 595 -30.25 -10.49 -7.72
C LEU A 595 -29.67 -9.10 -7.98
N LYS A 596 -29.47 -8.31 -6.93
CA LYS A 596 -28.91 -6.96 -7.02
C LYS A 596 -27.49 -6.97 -7.60
N GLU A 597 -26.68 -7.92 -7.18
CA GLU A 597 -25.30 -8.12 -7.65
C GLU A 597 -25.22 -8.92 -8.96
N SER A 598 -26.35 -9.19 -9.60
CA SER A 598 -26.43 -9.96 -10.86
C SER A 598 -25.78 -11.34 -10.79
N LEU A 599 -25.83 -11.99 -9.62
CA LEU A 599 -25.36 -13.35 -9.43
C LEU A 599 -26.23 -14.34 -10.21
N ARG A 600 -25.61 -15.40 -10.70
CA ARG A 600 -26.30 -16.52 -11.34
C ARG A 600 -27.08 -17.31 -10.29
N LYS A 601 -28.14 -17.98 -10.71
CA LYS A 601 -29.00 -18.78 -9.80
C LYS A 601 -28.20 -19.74 -8.91
N HIS A 602 -27.21 -20.42 -9.48
CA HIS A 602 -26.38 -21.40 -8.78
C HIS A 602 -25.35 -20.79 -7.81
N GLU A 603 -25.11 -19.48 -7.88
CA GLU A 603 -24.23 -18.73 -6.98
C GLU A 603 -24.97 -18.21 -5.73
N ILE A 604 -26.30 -18.30 -5.70
CA ILE A 604 -27.11 -17.91 -4.55
C ILE A 604 -27.33 -19.13 -3.66
N PRO A 605 -27.04 -19.06 -2.34
CA PRO A 605 -27.28 -20.16 -1.42
C PRO A 605 -28.72 -20.67 -1.50
N SER A 606 -28.87 -21.95 -1.87
CA SER A 606 -30.16 -22.64 -1.89
C SER A 606 -30.60 -23.08 -0.49
N ARG A 607 -29.63 -23.25 0.41
CA ARG A 607 -29.82 -23.62 1.80
C ARG A 607 -28.74 -23.00 2.69
N ILE A 608 -29.13 -22.71 3.94
CA ILE A 608 -28.21 -22.23 4.96
C ILE A 608 -28.20 -23.10 6.22
N VAL A 609 -27.11 -23.01 6.97
CA VAL A 609 -26.99 -23.51 8.34
C VAL A 609 -26.74 -22.30 9.24
N ILE A 610 -27.56 -22.10 10.26
CA ILE A 610 -27.39 -21.01 11.22
C ILE A 610 -26.62 -21.52 12.43
N ASP A 611 -25.56 -20.83 12.83
CA ASP A 611 -24.77 -21.15 14.02
C ASP A 611 -24.44 -19.85 14.78
N PHE A 612 -24.43 -19.90 16.11
CA PHE A 612 -24.14 -18.73 16.95
C PHE A 612 -22.72 -18.75 17.51
N GLU A 613 -21.95 -19.81 17.27
CA GLU A 613 -20.53 -19.87 17.59
C GLU A 613 -19.69 -19.17 16.51
N PRO A 614 -19.05 -18.03 16.81
CA PRO A 614 -18.27 -17.30 15.82
C PRO A 614 -17.02 -18.08 15.37
N PHE A 615 -16.61 -17.86 14.13
CA PHE A 615 -15.30 -18.27 13.62
C PHE A 615 -14.23 -17.41 14.28
N THR A 616 -13.31 -18.06 14.99
CA THR A 616 -12.23 -17.39 15.72
C THR A 616 -10.91 -18.09 15.42
N VAL A 617 -9.80 -17.46 15.79
CA VAL A 617 -8.49 -18.11 15.65
C VAL A 617 -8.31 -19.16 16.74
N GLU A 618 -8.87 -18.89 17.92
CA GLU A 618 -8.85 -19.73 19.12
C GLU A 618 -9.55 -21.08 18.88
N ASN A 619 -10.70 -21.09 18.21
CA ASN A 619 -11.35 -22.35 17.80
C ASN A 619 -10.80 -22.93 16.48
N GLY A 620 -9.79 -22.29 15.90
CA GLY A 620 -9.09 -22.74 14.69
C GLY A 620 -9.92 -22.64 13.41
N LEU A 621 -11.11 -22.02 13.43
CA LEU A 621 -11.94 -21.81 12.24
C LEU A 621 -11.46 -20.61 11.42
N LEU A 622 -10.64 -19.74 11.99
CA LEU A 622 -9.83 -18.75 11.28
C LEU A 622 -8.33 -19.13 11.32
N THR A 623 -7.58 -18.72 10.30
CA THR A 623 -6.11 -18.80 10.28
C THR A 623 -5.49 -17.70 11.14
N SER A 624 -4.18 -17.75 11.38
CA SER A 624 -3.43 -16.70 12.09
C SER A 624 -3.50 -15.31 11.43
N SER A 625 -3.89 -15.23 10.15
CA SER A 625 -4.16 -13.97 9.43
C SER A 625 -5.65 -13.60 9.42
N MET A 626 -6.45 -14.18 10.32
CA MET A 626 -7.89 -13.93 10.49
C MET A 626 -8.76 -14.31 9.27
N LYS A 627 -8.31 -15.27 8.44
CA LYS A 627 -9.06 -15.76 7.26
C LYS A 627 -9.81 -17.06 7.54
N PRO A 628 -10.97 -17.34 6.91
CA PRO A 628 -11.66 -18.63 7.04
C PRO A 628 -10.79 -19.85 6.71
N CYS A 629 -10.67 -20.80 7.64
CA CYS A 629 -9.97 -22.05 7.41
C CYS A 629 -10.91 -23.10 6.78
N ARG A 630 -11.02 -23.08 5.44
CA ARG A 630 -11.99 -23.91 4.69
C ARG A 630 -11.97 -25.41 5.04
N PRO A 631 -10.81 -26.10 5.17
CA PRO A 631 -10.81 -27.53 5.50
C PRO A 631 -11.42 -27.82 6.89
N LYS A 632 -11.11 -26.97 7.89
CA LYS A 632 -11.66 -27.11 9.25
C LYS A 632 -13.14 -26.74 9.31
N LEU A 633 -13.56 -25.70 8.59
CA LEU A 633 -14.98 -25.34 8.44
C LEU A 633 -15.77 -26.45 7.76
N ALA A 634 -15.26 -27.00 6.65
CA ALA A 634 -15.87 -28.13 5.96
C ALA A 634 -16.01 -29.31 6.92
N ALA A 635 -14.95 -29.69 7.65
CA ALA A 635 -14.99 -30.79 8.61
C ALA A 635 -15.99 -30.56 9.76
N LYS A 636 -16.08 -29.34 10.32
CA LYS A 636 -17.03 -29.02 11.40
C LYS A 636 -18.49 -29.09 10.93
N TYR A 637 -18.76 -28.58 9.73
CA TYR A 637 -20.13 -28.42 9.24
C TYR A 637 -20.60 -29.54 8.31
N VAL A 638 -19.73 -30.51 7.97
CA VAL A 638 -20.01 -31.56 6.99
C VAL A 638 -21.33 -32.26 7.25
N ASP A 639 -21.66 -32.64 8.48
CA ASP A 639 -22.90 -33.38 8.77
C ASP A 639 -24.14 -32.49 8.76
N ARG A 640 -24.01 -31.22 9.15
CA ARG A 640 -25.11 -30.24 9.13
C ARG A 640 -25.40 -29.78 7.71
N LEU A 641 -24.37 -29.70 6.88
CA LEU A 641 -24.47 -29.49 5.44
C LEU A 641 -24.93 -30.77 4.74
N LYS A 642 -24.55 -31.99 5.17
CA LYS A 642 -25.00 -33.26 4.58
C LYS A 642 -26.37 -33.74 5.05
N LYS A 643 -26.95 -33.15 6.10
CA LYS A 643 -28.22 -33.62 6.69
C LYS A 643 -29.26 -33.82 5.59
N THR A 644 -29.57 -35.10 5.42
CA THR A 644 -29.95 -35.76 4.18
C THR A 644 -31.33 -35.34 3.69
N PHE A 645 -31.42 -35.14 2.38
CA PHE A 645 -32.64 -35.22 1.56
C PHE A 645 -33.49 -36.42 2.00
N ASN A 646 -34.54 -36.23 2.80
CA ASN A 646 -35.49 -37.29 3.07
C ASN A 646 -36.48 -37.34 1.90
N ILE A 647 -36.07 -38.01 0.82
CA ILE A 647 -36.86 -38.21 -0.40
C ILE A 647 -38.24 -38.77 -0.06
N GLU A 648 -38.33 -39.67 0.93
CA GLU A 648 -39.60 -40.24 1.38
C GLU A 648 -40.53 -39.17 1.97
N LYS A 649 -40.01 -38.26 2.81
CA LYS A 649 -40.79 -37.15 3.39
C LYS A 649 -41.24 -36.13 2.34
N GLN A 650 -40.40 -35.84 1.34
CA GLN A 650 -40.77 -34.94 0.24
C GLN A 650 -41.76 -35.59 -0.72
N LEU A 651 -41.56 -36.88 -1.07
CA LEU A 651 -42.54 -37.64 -1.85
C LEU A 651 -43.89 -37.69 -1.16
N LYS A 652 -43.91 -37.93 0.16
CA LYS A 652 -45.14 -37.86 0.98
C LYS A 652 -45.81 -36.48 0.87
N THR A 653 -45.04 -35.41 1.08
CA THR A 653 -45.54 -34.02 0.97
C THR A 653 -46.09 -33.71 -0.43
N ILE A 654 -45.41 -34.15 -1.49
CA ILE A 654 -45.83 -33.94 -2.88
C ILE A 654 -47.12 -34.73 -3.16
N ILE A 655 -47.21 -35.98 -2.70
CA ILE A 655 -48.40 -36.82 -2.87
C ILE A 655 -49.59 -36.20 -2.14
N GLU A 656 -49.41 -35.79 -0.88
CA GLU A 656 -50.45 -35.11 -0.08
C GLU A 656 -50.88 -33.79 -0.76
N THR A 657 -49.94 -33.04 -1.33
CA THR A 657 -50.23 -31.78 -2.05
C THR A 657 -51.02 -32.01 -3.35
N VAL A 658 -50.73 -33.07 -4.09
CA VAL A 658 -51.38 -33.37 -5.37
C VAL A 658 -52.73 -34.05 -5.19
N THR A 659 -52.86 -34.91 -4.17
CA THR A 659 -54.09 -35.68 -3.89
C THR A 659 -55.05 -34.94 -2.97
N GLY A 660 -54.54 -34.07 -2.08
CA GLY A 660 -55.33 -33.35 -1.08
C GLY A 660 -55.69 -34.17 0.16
N GLU A 661 -55.19 -35.40 0.28
CA GLU A 661 -55.41 -36.29 1.44
C GLU A 661 -54.16 -36.36 2.31
N ILE A 662 -54.33 -36.42 3.64
CA ILE A 662 -53.24 -36.54 4.62
C ILE A 662 -52.95 -38.02 4.86
N LEU A 663 -51.70 -38.46 4.64
CA LEU A 663 -51.33 -39.87 4.67
C LEU A 663 -50.94 -40.29 6.10
N THR A 664 -51.76 -41.15 6.72
CA THR A 664 -51.63 -41.55 8.14
C THR A 664 -50.89 -42.87 8.39
N ASP A 665 -50.73 -43.73 7.38
CA ASP A 665 -49.96 -44.98 7.46
C ASP A 665 -49.11 -45.17 6.18
N ASP A 666 -47.81 -45.42 6.33
CA ASP A 666 -46.83 -45.41 5.23
C ASP A 666 -46.89 -46.70 4.36
N ASN A 667 -47.56 -47.75 4.81
CA ASN A 667 -47.60 -49.07 4.12
C ASN A 667 -48.86 -49.35 3.27
N GLU A 668 -49.93 -48.55 3.34
CA GLU A 668 -51.19 -48.79 2.60
C GLU A 668 -51.49 -47.76 1.49
N VAL A 669 -50.55 -46.85 1.19
CA VAL A 669 -50.79 -45.77 0.22
C VAL A 669 -50.54 -46.24 -1.21
N ASN A 670 -51.59 -46.55 -1.95
CA ASN A 670 -51.57 -46.64 -3.41
C ASN A 670 -52.24 -45.37 -3.99
N PHE A 671 -51.64 -44.75 -5.01
CA PHE A 671 -52.18 -43.58 -5.72
C PHE A 671 -53.64 -43.77 -6.18
N LEU A 672 -54.06 -45.01 -6.45
CA LEU A 672 -55.43 -45.38 -6.79
C LEU A 672 -56.42 -45.35 -5.59
N ILE A 673 -55.94 -45.56 -4.36
CA ILE A 673 -56.78 -45.61 -3.15
C ILE A 673 -57.12 -44.19 -2.66
N GLY A 674 -56.21 -43.22 -2.85
CA GLY A 674 -56.44 -41.80 -2.54
C GLY A 674 -57.17 -40.99 -3.62
N GLY A 675 -57.98 -41.64 -4.47
CA GLY A 675 -58.83 -40.96 -5.46
C GLY A 675 -58.12 -40.37 -6.69
N GLY A 676 -56.88 -40.78 -6.98
CA GLY A 676 -56.09 -40.29 -8.11
C GLY A 676 -56.71 -40.62 -9.48
N ASN A 677 -56.77 -39.64 -10.37
CA ASN A 677 -57.20 -39.76 -11.76
C ASN A 677 -56.04 -39.48 -12.73
N SER A 678 -56.25 -39.70 -14.03
CA SER A 678 -55.23 -39.52 -15.08
C SER A 678 -54.58 -38.13 -15.06
N LEU A 679 -55.29 -37.08 -14.63
CA LEU A 679 -54.80 -35.71 -14.58
C LEU A 679 -53.92 -35.44 -13.35
N THR A 680 -54.30 -35.99 -12.18
CA THR A 680 -53.50 -35.91 -10.95
C THR A 680 -52.25 -36.78 -11.03
N ALA A 681 -52.27 -37.89 -11.77
CA ALA A 681 -51.09 -38.73 -12.00
C ALA A 681 -50.03 -38.02 -12.85
N VAL A 682 -50.46 -37.31 -13.91
CA VAL A 682 -49.58 -36.45 -14.73
C VAL A 682 -48.99 -35.33 -13.89
N ARG A 683 -49.81 -34.70 -13.04
CA ARG A 683 -49.36 -33.63 -12.13
C ARG A 683 -48.36 -34.14 -11.10
N LEU A 684 -48.61 -35.31 -10.50
CA LEU A 684 -47.71 -35.96 -9.54
C LEU A 684 -46.38 -36.32 -10.19
N SER A 685 -46.40 -36.98 -11.35
CA SER A 685 -45.20 -37.31 -12.13
C SER A 685 -44.38 -36.05 -12.48
N ARG A 686 -45.05 -34.96 -12.85
CA ARG A 686 -44.40 -33.67 -13.13
C ARG A 686 -43.78 -33.06 -11.88
N MET A 687 -44.50 -33.00 -10.76
CA MET A 687 -43.99 -32.43 -9.51
C MET A 687 -42.83 -33.26 -8.93
N ILE A 688 -42.89 -34.60 -9.03
CA ILE A 688 -41.75 -35.46 -8.66
C ILE A 688 -40.53 -35.14 -9.53
N ARG A 689 -40.72 -34.88 -10.83
CA ARG A 689 -39.63 -34.47 -11.72
C ARG A 689 -39.11 -33.07 -11.41
N GLU A 690 -40.00 -32.11 -11.15
CA GLU A 690 -39.67 -30.71 -10.88
C GLU A 690 -38.97 -30.54 -9.52
N ASP A 691 -39.45 -31.25 -8.49
CA ASP A 691 -39.00 -31.07 -7.11
C ASP A 691 -37.89 -32.06 -6.71
N LEU A 692 -37.84 -33.25 -7.34
CA LEU A 692 -36.89 -34.32 -7.00
C LEU A 692 -36.00 -34.76 -8.18
N GLY A 693 -36.17 -34.21 -9.38
CA GLY A 693 -35.35 -34.56 -10.55
C GLY A 693 -35.59 -35.97 -11.11
N VAL A 694 -36.51 -36.75 -10.53
CA VAL A 694 -36.77 -38.15 -10.91
C VAL A 694 -37.91 -38.22 -11.93
N THR A 695 -37.69 -38.92 -13.03
CA THR A 695 -38.75 -39.18 -14.01
C THR A 695 -39.50 -40.46 -13.68
N VAL A 696 -40.74 -40.32 -13.19
CA VAL A 696 -41.66 -41.45 -12.99
C VAL A 696 -42.69 -41.48 -14.12
N PRO A 697 -42.69 -42.47 -15.03
CA PRO A 697 -43.73 -42.62 -16.03
C PRO A 697 -45.12 -42.70 -15.40
N VAL A 698 -46.07 -41.95 -15.96
CA VAL A 698 -47.45 -41.89 -15.45
C VAL A 698 -48.10 -43.28 -15.38
N SER A 699 -47.75 -44.17 -16.31
CA SER A 699 -48.24 -45.56 -16.33
C SER A 699 -47.85 -46.37 -15.08
N ILE A 700 -46.68 -46.10 -14.50
CA ILE A 700 -46.15 -46.80 -13.32
C ILE A 700 -46.93 -46.39 -12.05
N LEU A 701 -47.43 -45.16 -11.99
CA LEU A 701 -48.26 -44.68 -10.87
C LEU A 701 -49.62 -45.38 -10.77
N PHE A 702 -50.06 -46.07 -11.83
CA PHE A 702 -51.31 -46.85 -11.85
C PHE A 702 -51.10 -48.33 -11.54
N GLU A 703 -49.87 -48.76 -11.26
CA GLU A 703 -49.62 -50.16 -10.89
C GLU A 703 -50.23 -50.47 -9.51
N PRO A 704 -51.00 -51.56 -9.36
CA PRO A 704 -51.61 -51.95 -8.08
C PRO A 704 -50.59 -52.15 -6.94
N THR A 705 -49.32 -52.39 -7.30
CA THR A 705 -48.19 -52.60 -6.39
C THR A 705 -47.40 -51.33 -6.08
N MET A 706 -47.75 -50.18 -6.67
CA MET A 706 -47.04 -48.92 -6.46
C MET A 706 -47.47 -48.28 -5.14
N ASN A 707 -46.53 -48.17 -4.19
CA ASN A 707 -46.72 -47.51 -2.90
C ASN A 707 -45.58 -46.54 -2.59
N LEU A 708 -45.72 -45.73 -1.54
CA LEU A 708 -44.73 -44.71 -1.16
C LEU A 708 -43.31 -45.30 -1.03
N LYS A 709 -43.20 -46.47 -0.40
CA LYS A 709 -41.92 -47.17 -0.24
C LYS A 709 -41.30 -47.57 -1.58
N ARG A 710 -42.07 -48.17 -2.50
CA ARG A 710 -41.60 -48.59 -3.82
C ARG A 710 -41.30 -47.40 -4.74
N LEU A 711 -42.05 -46.31 -4.60
CA LEU A 711 -41.79 -45.05 -5.29
C LEU A 711 -40.48 -44.40 -4.79
N THR A 712 -40.21 -44.50 -3.49
CA THR A 712 -38.96 -44.06 -2.85
C THR A 712 -37.78 -44.91 -3.30
N GLU A 713 -37.94 -46.24 -3.35
CA GLU A 713 -36.93 -47.17 -3.88
C GLU A 713 -36.64 -46.89 -5.36
N LEU A 714 -37.68 -46.62 -6.18
CA LEU A 714 -37.52 -46.23 -7.57
C LEU A 714 -36.72 -44.92 -7.69
N ALA A 715 -37.12 -43.88 -6.95
CA ALA A 715 -36.43 -42.59 -6.92
C ALA A 715 -34.95 -42.71 -6.51
N GLN A 716 -34.66 -43.52 -5.49
CA GLN A 716 -33.30 -43.79 -5.01
C GLN A 716 -32.47 -44.60 -6.02
N SER A 717 -33.06 -45.60 -6.68
CA SER A 717 -32.36 -46.45 -7.67
C SER A 717 -31.98 -45.72 -8.97
N SER A 718 -32.78 -44.72 -9.39
CA SER A 718 -32.43 -43.84 -10.51
C SER A 718 -31.22 -42.94 -10.24
N SER A 719 -30.96 -42.61 -8.97
CA SER A 719 -29.79 -41.82 -8.55
C SER A 719 -28.49 -42.64 -8.63
N SER A 720 -28.51 -43.90 -8.15
CA SER A 720 -27.32 -44.76 -8.12
C SER A 720 -26.88 -45.27 -9.51
N ALA A 721 -27.82 -45.47 -10.44
CA ALA A 721 -27.52 -45.87 -11.81
C ALA A 721 -26.90 -44.73 -12.66
N LEU A 722 -27.17 -43.48 -12.29
CA LEU A 722 -26.57 -42.29 -12.88
C LEU A 722 -25.13 -42.09 -12.35
N GLU A 723 -24.90 -42.28 -11.04
CA GLU A 723 -23.55 -42.31 -10.45
C GLU A 723 -22.66 -43.35 -11.13
N GLN A 724 -23.11 -44.61 -11.26
CA GLN A 724 -22.28 -45.66 -11.89
C GLN A 724 -21.99 -45.40 -13.38
N LYS A 725 -22.94 -44.84 -14.13
CA LYS A 725 -22.72 -44.46 -15.55
C LYS A 725 -21.77 -43.27 -15.69
N ILE A 726 -21.80 -42.30 -14.78
CA ILE A 726 -20.89 -41.15 -14.76
C ILE A 726 -19.48 -41.61 -14.39
N THR A 727 -19.32 -42.44 -13.35
CA THR A 727 -18.00 -42.96 -12.95
C THR A 727 -17.37 -43.84 -14.03
N THR A 728 -18.17 -44.67 -14.73
CA THR A 728 -17.65 -45.54 -15.79
C THR A 728 -17.33 -44.77 -17.07
N ARG A 729 -18.07 -43.70 -17.38
CA ARG A 729 -17.79 -42.82 -18.53
C ARG A 729 -16.57 -41.92 -18.28
N LEU A 730 -16.41 -41.39 -17.06
CA LEU A 730 -15.20 -40.67 -16.66
C LEU A 730 -13.95 -41.56 -16.66
N LEU A 731 -14.07 -42.84 -16.29
CA LEU A 731 -12.93 -43.77 -16.34
C LEU A 731 -12.57 -44.19 -17.77
N LEU A 732 -13.53 -44.30 -18.69
CA LEU A 732 -13.27 -44.65 -20.10
C LEU A 732 -12.75 -43.47 -20.94
N ASP A 733 -13.25 -42.25 -20.70
CA ASP A 733 -12.83 -41.06 -21.46
C ASP A 733 -11.42 -40.58 -21.04
N THR A 734 -10.93 -40.98 -19.86
CA THR A 734 -9.56 -40.65 -19.40
C THR A 734 -8.49 -41.58 -19.99
N GLU A 735 -8.85 -42.79 -20.46
CA GLU A 735 -7.89 -43.75 -21.04
C GLU A 735 -7.75 -43.69 -22.57
N LEU A 736 -8.66 -43.01 -23.30
CA LEU A 736 -8.67 -43.01 -24.78
C LEU A 736 -8.12 -41.75 -25.47
N GLU A 737 -7.79 -40.68 -24.75
CA GLU A 737 -7.18 -39.47 -25.35
C GLU A 737 -5.67 -39.30 -25.07
N LEU A 738 -5.06 -40.19 -24.28
CA LEU A 738 -3.63 -40.12 -23.92
C LEU A 738 -2.66 -40.70 -24.97
N GLU A 739 -3.14 -41.29 -26.07
CA GLU A 739 -2.27 -41.87 -27.12
C GLU A 739 -2.30 -41.13 -28.47
N SER A 740 -3.14 -40.10 -28.69
CA SER A 740 -3.28 -39.47 -30.03
C SER A 740 -2.69 -38.07 -30.20
N ILE A 741 -2.07 -37.46 -29.19
CA ILE A 741 -1.50 -36.08 -29.27
C ILE A 741 0.03 -36.11 -29.16
N ILE A 742 0.68 -37.00 -29.91
CA ILE A 742 2.09 -36.85 -30.27
C ILE A 742 2.15 -36.62 -31.78
N GLY A 743 2.00 -35.36 -32.19
CA GLY A 743 1.96 -34.95 -33.60
C GLY A 743 2.51 -33.54 -33.82
N LYS A 744 3.70 -33.49 -34.40
CA LYS A 744 4.60 -32.38 -34.79
C LYS A 744 3.98 -31.06 -35.36
N PRO A 745 4.74 -29.94 -35.31
CA PRO A 745 4.25 -28.56 -35.43
C PRO A 745 4.00 -28.13 -36.89
N ARG A 746 3.06 -27.19 -37.09
CA ARG A 746 2.93 -26.43 -38.35
C ARG A 746 2.78 -24.92 -38.12
N LYS A 747 3.83 -24.23 -38.55
CA LYS A 747 4.00 -22.86 -39.10
C LYS A 747 2.81 -21.88 -39.06
N THR A 748 2.99 -20.86 -38.22
CA THR A 748 2.84 -19.40 -38.46
C THR A 748 1.94 -18.92 -39.61
N ILE A 749 0.89 -18.18 -39.22
CA ILE A 749 0.37 -17.02 -39.96
C ILE A 749 0.54 -15.83 -39.01
N ALA A 750 1.65 -15.10 -39.18
CA ALA A 750 1.91 -13.83 -38.53
C ALA A 750 2.35 -12.90 -39.66
N ASP A 751 1.47 -11.99 -40.12
CA ASP A 751 1.90 -10.90 -41.01
C ASP A 751 0.93 -9.71 -41.16
N GLU A 752 -0.13 -9.52 -40.36
CA GLU A 752 -1.04 -8.38 -40.59
C GLU A 752 -1.31 -7.41 -39.42
N TRP A 753 -0.64 -7.54 -38.28
CA TRP A 753 -0.78 -6.55 -37.19
C TRP A 753 0.54 -6.28 -36.47
N ARG A 754 1.40 -5.43 -37.06
CA ARG A 754 2.51 -4.78 -36.34
C ARG A 754 2.08 -3.37 -35.90
N PHE A 755 1.92 -3.19 -34.59
CA PHE A 755 1.91 -1.89 -33.91
C PHE A 755 3.32 -1.61 -33.33
N PRO A 756 3.73 -0.34 -33.14
CA PRO A 756 5.14 0.09 -33.08
C PRO A 756 5.87 -0.11 -31.73
N ASN A 757 5.50 -1.11 -30.94
CA ASN A 757 6.07 -1.31 -29.58
C ASN A 757 7.05 -2.49 -29.45
N GLU A 758 7.68 -2.93 -30.55
CA GLU A 758 8.86 -3.79 -30.50
C GLU A 758 10.09 -2.98 -30.94
N PRO A 759 11.27 -3.16 -30.32
CA PRO A 759 12.47 -2.49 -30.78
C PRO A 759 12.70 -2.81 -32.26
N SER A 760 13.05 -1.79 -33.05
CA SER A 760 13.41 -1.96 -34.44
C SER A 760 14.62 -2.90 -34.52
N ILE A 761 14.36 -4.16 -34.90
CA ILE A 761 15.41 -5.08 -35.31
C ILE A 761 16.00 -4.46 -36.59
N ASN A 762 17.25 -3.98 -36.52
CA ASN A 762 17.96 -3.59 -37.72
C ASN A 762 18.04 -4.80 -38.67
N SER A 763 18.20 -4.56 -39.97
CA SER A 763 18.12 -5.58 -41.03
C SER A 763 19.09 -6.77 -40.90
N PHE A 764 19.92 -6.80 -39.85
CA PHE A 764 20.95 -7.79 -39.57
C PHE A 764 20.73 -8.62 -38.30
N GLY A 765 19.68 -8.35 -37.49
CA GLY A 765 19.36 -9.20 -36.33
C GLY A 765 20.30 -9.04 -35.14
N GLU A 766 20.93 -7.88 -34.97
CA GLU A 766 21.81 -7.60 -33.83
C GLU A 766 21.13 -6.78 -32.72
N VAL A 767 21.68 -6.96 -31.51
CA VAL A 767 21.36 -6.34 -30.22
C VAL A 767 21.23 -4.81 -30.37
N ALA A 768 20.08 -4.22 -30.03
CA ALA A 768 19.91 -2.77 -30.09
C ALA A 768 20.81 -2.10 -29.02
N PRO A 769 21.75 -1.21 -29.39
CA PRO A 769 22.66 -0.54 -28.45
C PRO A 769 21.90 0.46 -27.54
N VAL A 770 22.58 1.29 -26.75
CA VAL A 770 21.90 2.30 -25.90
C VAL A 770 20.99 3.18 -26.78
N ASN A 771 19.71 3.29 -26.41
CA ASN A 771 18.76 4.16 -27.11
C ASN A 771 17.85 4.87 -26.10
N ILE A 772 18.07 6.16 -25.89
CA ILE A 772 17.17 6.99 -25.10
C ILE A 772 16.28 7.82 -26.03
N PHE A 773 15.11 8.21 -25.55
CA PHE A 773 14.22 9.11 -26.30
C PHE A 773 13.30 9.88 -25.35
N GLU A 774 12.59 10.89 -25.84
CA GLU A 774 11.65 11.67 -25.00
C GLU A 774 10.25 11.02 -24.93
N TYR A 775 9.79 10.67 -23.72
CA TYR A 775 8.48 10.07 -23.53
C TYR A 775 7.34 11.12 -23.56
N LEU A 776 6.79 11.33 -24.76
CA LEU A 776 5.75 12.33 -25.05
C LEU A 776 4.56 12.39 -24.06
N PRO A 777 3.98 11.28 -23.56
CA PRO A 777 2.82 11.36 -22.66
C PRO A 777 3.05 12.16 -21.37
N ASP A 778 4.27 12.20 -20.85
CA ASP A 778 4.56 12.94 -19.62
C ASP A 778 4.64 14.46 -19.86
N LEU A 779 5.09 14.87 -21.05
CA LEU A 779 5.08 16.27 -21.48
C LEU A 779 3.65 16.81 -21.63
N GLN A 780 2.68 15.93 -21.95
CA GLN A 780 1.25 16.26 -21.97
C GLN A 780 0.69 16.57 -20.58
N SER A 781 1.33 16.08 -19.51
CA SER A 781 0.99 16.39 -18.12
C SER A 781 1.70 17.66 -17.66
N ASN A 782 1.24 18.80 -18.16
CA ASN A 782 1.74 20.14 -17.79
C ASN A 782 0.67 20.98 -17.10
N ARG A 783 1.10 21.89 -16.22
CA ARG A 783 0.22 22.76 -15.42
C ARG A 783 0.88 24.10 -15.12
N VAL A 784 0.07 25.13 -14.93
CA VAL A 784 0.56 26.46 -14.52
C VAL A 784 0.41 26.65 -13.02
N ILE A 785 1.50 27.03 -12.35
CA ILE A 785 1.52 27.39 -10.93
C ILE A 785 1.99 28.83 -10.73
N TYR A 786 1.74 29.35 -9.53
CA TYR A 786 2.26 30.63 -9.06
C TYR A 786 3.20 30.39 -7.88
N LEU A 787 4.43 30.90 -7.96
CA LEU A 787 5.42 30.73 -6.91
C LEU A 787 6.16 32.06 -6.67
N TYR A 788 6.35 32.43 -5.41
CA TYR A 788 7.17 33.58 -5.06
C TYR A 788 8.65 33.18 -4.97
N ILE A 789 9.52 33.87 -5.71
CA ILE A 789 10.95 33.61 -5.76
C ILE A 789 11.71 34.69 -4.98
N GLU A 790 12.50 34.28 -3.99
CA GLU A 790 13.34 35.21 -3.22
C GLU A 790 14.52 35.74 -4.06
N PRO A 791 15.00 36.98 -3.83
CA PRO A 791 16.14 37.57 -4.55
C PRO A 791 17.43 36.73 -4.57
N ASP A 792 17.68 35.94 -3.53
CA ASP A 792 18.82 35.04 -3.34
C ASP A 792 18.43 33.55 -3.42
N GLY A 793 17.23 33.25 -3.90
CA GLY A 793 16.74 31.88 -4.05
C GLY A 793 17.56 31.06 -5.06
N CYS A 794 17.58 29.74 -4.87
CA CYS A 794 18.31 28.83 -5.75
C CYS A 794 17.81 28.88 -7.20
N GLU A 795 16.54 29.22 -7.42
CA GLU A 795 15.96 29.41 -8.74
C GLU A 795 16.60 30.59 -9.49
N ILE A 796 17.12 31.59 -8.78
CA ILE A 796 17.88 32.71 -9.35
C ILE A 796 19.33 32.30 -9.60
N VAL A 797 19.95 31.63 -8.61
CA VAL A 797 21.35 31.17 -8.68
C VAL A 797 21.55 30.19 -9.84
N GLU A 798 20.61 29.26 -10.00
CA GLU A 798 20.60 28.24 -11.06
C GLU A 798 19.94 28.75 -12.36
N GLN A 799 19.55 30.04 -12.41
CA GLN A 799 18.95 30.70 -13.58
C GLN A 799 17.67 30.03 -14.11
N CYS A 800 16.91 29.41 -13.21
CA CYS A 800 15.66 28.72 -13.49
C CYS A 800 14.44 29.64 -13.68
N VAL A 801 14.61 30.94 -13.44
CA VAL A 801 13.57 31.96 -13.60
C VAL A 801 14.19 33.28 -14.04
N GLY A 802 13.41 34.15 -14.66
CA GLY A 802 13.87 35.46 -15.16
C GLY A 802 14.09 36.52 -14.08
N GLY A 803 13.85 36.23 -12.79
CA GLY A 803 14.11 37.13 -11.67
C GLY A 803 13.30 36.79 -10.41
N SER A 804 13.41 37.62 -9.37
CA SER A 804 12.72 37.44 -8.09
C SER A 804 11.29 38.01 -8.06
N GLY A 805 10.53 37.73 -7.00
CA GLY A 805 9.12 38.10 -6.83
C GLY A 805 8.16 36.98 -7.27
N TRP A 806 6.86 37.28 -7.37
CA TRP A 806 5.86 36.33 -7.86
C TRP A 806 6.10 35.98 -9.34
N ARG A 807 6.24 34.69 -9.60
CA ARG A 807 6.43 34.11 -10.94
C ARG A 807 5.27 33.20 -11.30
N ARG A 808 4.97 33.19 -12.59
CA ARG A 808 4.03 32.27 -13.21
C ARG A 808 4.83 31.21 -13.96
N LEU A 809 4.72 29.96 -13.54
CA LEU A 809 5.60 28.89 -13.96
C LEU A 809 4.79 27.79 -14.65
N LEU A 810 5.18 27.43 -15.87
CA LEU A 810 4.65 26.27 -16.59
C LEU A 810 5.45 25.03 -16.16
N THR A 811 4.89 24.23 -15.27
CA THR A 811 5.47 22.97 -14.82
C THR A 811 5.10 21.82 -15.76
N PHE A 812 5.99 20.84 -15.90
CA PHE A 812 5.78 19.66 -16.74
C PHE A 812 6.63 18.50 -16.21
N SER A 813 6.23 17.27 -16.54
CA SER A 813 7.07 16.09 -16.33
C SER A 813 7.85 15.76 -17.60
N THR A 814 9.00 15.13 -17.46
CA THR A 814 9.77 14.54 -18.57
C THR A 814 10.29 13.18 -18.12
N THR A 815 10.29 12.23 -19.05
CA THR A 815 10.75 10.86 -18.80
C THR A 815 11.61 10.40 -19.96
N THR A 816 12.77 9.85 -19.60
CA THR A 816 13.79 9.38 -20.53
C THR A 816 13.97 7.88 -20.36
N PRO A 817 13.21 7.04 -21.10
CA PRO A 817 13.42 5.60 -21.12
C PRO A 817 14.64 5.22 -21.95
N ASN A 818 15.36 4.17 -21.53
CA ASN A 818 16.35 3.49 -22.35
C ASN A 818 15.73 2.23 -22.97
N PHE A 819 15.44 2.28 -24.26
CA PHE A 819 14.92 1.17 -25.07
C PHE A 819 16.01 0.28 -25.65
N GLY A 820 17.27 0.67 -25.46
CA GLY A 820 18.40 -0.16 -25.75
C GLY A 820 18.47 -1.39 -24.86
N THR A 821 19.26 -2.36 -25.29
CA THR A 821 19.57 -3.57 -24.52
C THR A 821 20.88 -3.44 -23.73
N GLN A 822 21.51 -2.26 -23.76
CA GLN A 822 22.71 -1.91 -23.00
C GLN A 822 22.44 -0.72 -22.08
N ASP A 823 23.19 -0.62 -20.98
CA ASP A 823 23.06 0.47 -20.02
C ASP A 823 23.65 1.78 -20.56
N LEU A 824 22.93 2.89 -20.39
CA LEU A 824 23.53 4.22 -20.46
C LEU A 824 24.34 4.46 -19.19
N ARG A 825 25.68 4.57 -19.29
CA ARG A 825 26.58 4.73 -18.14
C ARG A 825 27.28 6.08 -18.15
N LEU A 826 27.10 6.89 -17.11
CA LEU A 826 27.86 8.14 -16.89
C LEU A 826 28.99 7.98 -15.87
N GLY A 827 28.84 7.04 -14.94
CA GLY A 827 29.87 6.67 -13.96
C GLY A 827 29.61 7.20 -12.55
N THR A 828 30.60 7.00 -11.68
CA THR A 828 30.53 7.33 -10.25
C THR A 828 31.10 8.72 -9.96
N VAL A 829 30.42 9.50 -9.13
CA VAL A 829 30.88 10.79 -8.60
C VAL A 829 31.29 10.59 -7.14
N SER A 830 32.58 10.73 -6.83
CA SER A 830 33.11 10.44 -5.50
C SER A 830 32.98 11.64 -4.55
N TYR A 831 32.29 11.46 -3.42
CA TYR A 831 32.20 12.45 -2.35
C TYR A 831 33.34 12.22 -1.35
N PHE A 832 34.31 13.14 -1.23
CA PHE A 832 35.21 13.21 -0.07
C PHE A 832 35.06 14.55 0.65
N THR A 833 35.13 14.49 1.98
CA THR A 833 34.73 15.54 2.93
C THR A 833 35.67 16.75 3.06
N ASP A 834 36.77 16.85 2.29
CA ASP A 834 37.81 17.88 2.54
C ASP A 834 38.33 18.61 1.28
N GLY A 835 37.53 18.74 0.22
CA GLY A 835 37.87 19.54 -0.97
C GLY A 835 37.41 18.92 -2.29
N LEU A 836 37.42 19.72 -3.37
CA LEU A 836 37.03 19.28 -4.73
C LEU A 836 37.80 18.00 -5.13
N PRO A 837 37.13 16.98 -5.72
CA PRO A 837 37.77 15.75 -6.15
C PRO A 837 38.92 15.99 -7.15
N ASN A 838 39.99 15.20 -7.00
CA ASN A 838 41.15 15.18 -7.91
C ASN A 838 41.10 13.95 -8.85
N ASP A 839 39.93 13.36 -9.04
CA ASP A 839 39.66 12.22 -9.94
C ASP A 839 39.49 12.68 -11.39
N ALA A 840 39.64 11.74 -12.35
CA ALA A 840 39.64 12.06 -13.77
C ALA A 840 38.33 12.73 -14.21
N ILE A 841 37.19 12.23 -13.76
CA ILE A 841 35.86 12.71 -14.18
C ILE A 841 35.58 14.16 -13.75
N THR A 842 36.06 14.61 -12.59
CA THR A 842 35.92 16.01 -12.14
C THR A 842 36.90 16.96 -12.86
N LYS A 843 38.04 16.43 -13.35
CA LYS A 843 38.98 17.18 -14.22
C LYS A 843 38.49 17.36 -15.66
N HIS A 844 37.47 16.61 -16.04
CA HIS A 844 36.91 16.53 -17.40
C HIS A 844 35.61 17.34 -17.57
N HIS A 845 35.19 18.09 -16.53
CA HIS A 845 34.02 18.98 -16.53
C HIS A 845 32.67 18.33 -16.92
N ILE A 846 32.51 17.01 -16.70
CA ILE A 846 31.30 16.24 -17.02
C ILE A 846 30.13 16.56 -16.07
N PHE A 847 30.45 16.90 -14.82
CA PHE A 847 29.49 17.21 -13.77
C PHE A 847 29.74 18.59 -13.17
N GLU A 848 28.67 19.28 -12.79
CA GLU A 848 28.72 20.57 -12.11
C GLU A 848 28.18 20.44 -10.69
N TYR A 849 28.95 20.86 -9.69
CA TYR A 849 28.46 20.86 -8.31
C TYR A 849 27.46 21.99 -8.10
N SER A 850 26.22 21.68 -7.71
CA SER A 850 25.24 22.70 -7.27
C SER A 850 25.52 23.09 -5.82
N PRO A 851 25.92 24.35 -5.53
CA PRO A 851 26.09 24.82 -4.16
C PRO A 851 24.75 24.85 -3.40
N CYS A 852 23.65 24.99 -4.14
CA CYS A 852 22.29 25.01 -3.62
C CYS A 852 21.83 23.64 -3.13
N HIS A 853 22.15 22.58 -3.88
CA HIS A 853 21.67 21.22 -3.59
C HIS A 853 22.76 20.30 -3.02
N LYS A 854 23.99 20.81 -2.89
CA LYS A 854 25.16 20.11 -2.33
C LYS A 854 25.47 18.76 -2.99
N HIS A 855 25.15 18.61 -4.27
CA HIS A 855 25.46 17.44 -5.08
C HIS A 855 25.75 17.85 -6.52
N PHE A 856 26.26 16.90 -7.31
CA PHE A 856 26.64 17.11 -8.70
C PHE A 856 25.45 16.90 -9.65
N HIS A 857 25.19 17.90 -10.49
CA HIS A 857 24.27 17.86 -11.62
C HIS A 857 25.02 17.51 -12.91
N PHE A 858 24.30 16.92 -13.86
CA PHE A 858 24.75 16.65 -15.22
C PHE A 858 24.20 17.71 -16.19
N PRO A 859 24.99 18.71 -16.64
CA PRO A 859 24.51 19.92 -17.35
C PRO A 859 24.18 19.71 -18.84
N HIS A 860 24.12 18.47 -19.33
CA HIS A 860 23.83 18.15 -20.74
C HIS A 860 22.63 17.21 -20.92
N TYR A 861 21.64 17.26 -20.01
CA TYR A 861 20.48 16.36 -20.05
C TYR A 861 19.49 16.69 -21.17
N GLY A 862 19.04 17.95 -21.29
CA GLY A 862 18.04 18.34 -22.27
C GLY A 862 17.78 19.84 -22.33
N SER A 863 16.94 20.28 -23.26
CA SER A 863 16.51 21.66 -23.46
C SER A 863 15.00 21.72 -23.65
N PHE A 864 14.33 22.60 -22.90
CA PHE A 864 12.88 22.77 -22.92
C PHE A 864 12.53 24.21 -23.29
N THR A 865 11.61 24.43 -24.21
CA THR A 865 11.24 25.77 -24.69
C THR A 865 9.75 25.86 -24.98
N PHE A 866 9.11 26.97 -24.61
CA PHE A 866 7.70 27.23 -24.89
C PHE A 866 7.54 28.47 -25.78
N GLY A 867 6.89 28.37 -26.95
CA GLY A 867 6.64 29.50 -27.86
C GLY A 867 7.58 29.60 -29.06
N ASN A 868 7.65 30.80 -29.67
CA ASN A 868 8.40 31.03 -30.92
C ASN A 868 9.91 31.09 -30.70
N LEU A 869 10.65 30.16 -31.30
CA LEU A 869 12.10 30.00 -31.23
C LEU A 869 12.92 31.23 -31.69
N LYS A 870 12.31 32.21 -32.37
CA LYS A 870 13.00 33.43 -32.86
C LYS A 870 13.13 34.55 -31.82
N ASP A 871 12.42 34.48 -30.70
CA ASP A 871 12.40 35.54 -29.67
C ASP A 871 13.03 35.06 -28.35
N GLN A 872 14.21 34.44 -28.45
CA GLN A 872 14.98 33.86 -27.32
C GLN A 872 15.47 34.89 -26.28
N SER A 873 15.24 36.19 -26.50
CA SER A 873 15.75 37.24 -25.62
C SER A 873 14.99 37.39 -24.28
N ASN A 874 13.79 36.80 -24.16
CA ASN A 874 12.90 36.98 -22.99
C ASN A 874 12.27 35.67 -22.44
N LEU A 875 12.69 34.50 -22.91
CA LEU A 875 12.24 33.19 -22.41
C LEU A 875 13.42 32.48 -21.72
N THR A 876 13.82 33.00 -20.57
CA THR A 876 14.85 32.42 -19.72
C THR A 876 14.26 31.25 -18.94
N ASN A 877 14.27 30.06 -19.53
CA ASN A 877 14.65 28.87 -18.77
C ASN A 877 15.15 27.73 -19.68
N SER A 878 16.46 27.69 -19.98
CA SER A 878 17.08 26.44 -20.45
C SER A 878 17.53 25.67 -19.21
N LYS A 879 16.89 24.55 -18.91
CA LYS A 879 17.30 23.70 -17.79
C LYS A 879 18.37 22.73 -18.25
N ARG A 880 19.61 22.92 -17.78
CA ARG A 880 20.76 22.19 -18.32
C ARG A 880 21.08 20.90 -17.58
N GLY A 881 20.81 20.79 -16.26
CA GLY A 881 21.20 19.56 -15.57
C GLY A 881 20.48 19.13 -14.31
N PHE A 882 20.58 17.82 -14.10
CA PHE A 882 20.06 17.04 -12.98
C PHE A 882 20.92 15.79 -12.79
N CYS A 883 20.65 14.97 -11.78
CA CYS A 883 21.29 13.67 -11.70
C CYS A 883 20.44 12.58 -12.38
N LEU A 884 21.01 11.86 -13.34
CA LEU A 884 20.32 10.81 -14.08
C LEU A 884 20.15 9.56 -13.23
N GLN A 885 18.92 9.30 -12.76
CA GLN A 885 18.58 8.17 -11.90
C GLN A 885 17.62 7.20 -12.59
N ALA A 886 17.86 5.91 -12.46
CA ALA A 886 16.93 4.89 -12.94
C ALA A 886 15.81 4.65 -11.93
N VAL A 887 14.83 5.57 -11.92
CA VAL A 887 13.77 5.61 -10.90
C VAL A 887 12.67 4.58 -11.16
N TYR A 888 12.38 4.27 -12.43
CA TYR A 888 11.31 3.34 -12.79
C TYR A 888 11.72 2.38 -13.90
N ARG A 889 11.17 1.17 -13.86
CA ARG A 889 11.27 0.23 -14.97
C ARG A 889 10.26 0.62 -16.05
N HIS A 890 10.71 0.74 -17.30
CA HIS A 890 9.87 1.12 -18.43
C HIS A 890 9.26 -0.10 -19.13
N ALA A 891 10.08 -1.14 -19.36
CA ALA A 891 9.67 -2.35 -20.05
C ALA A 891 9.80 -3.57 -19.14
N ASN A 892 8.78 -4.42 -19.16
CA ASN A 892 8.79 -5.70 -18.45
C ASN A 892 9.19 -6.83 -19.40
N ALA A 893 10.47 -6.87 -19.79
CA ALA A 893 11.02 -7.87 -20.70
C ALA A 893 12.17 -8.66 -20.06
N GLU A 894 12.49 -9.84 -20.63
CA GLU A 894 13.54 -10.73 -20.13
C GLU A 894 14.93 -10.10 -20.09
N TRP A 895 15.21 -9.15 -20.99
CA TRP A 895 16.48 -8.42 -21.09
C TRP A 895 16.56 -7.21 -20.16
N SER A 896 15.45 -6.79 -19.54
CA SER A 896 15.46 -5.68 -18.59
C SER A 896 15.77 -6.21 -17.18
N PRO A 897 16.85 -5.76 -16.53
CA PRO A 897 17.26 -6.31 -15.24
C PRO A 897 16.22 -5.99 -14.14
N LEU A 898 16.08 -6.91 -13.17
CA LEU A 898 15.16 -6.79 -12.03
C LEU A 898 15.62 -5.74 -11.01
N ASN A 899 16.94 -5.57 -10.88
CA ASN A 899 17.58 -4.57 -10.03
C ASN A 899 18.30 -3.56 -10.94
N GLN A 900 18.43 -2.33 -10.47
CA GLN A 900 19.21 -1.30 -11.15
C GLN A 900 20.28 -0.73 -10.21
N ASP A 901 21.44 -0.40 -10.78
CA ASP A 901 22.60 0.08 -10.01
C ASP A 901 22.65 1.62 -9.93
N TYR A 902 21.76 2.35 -10.61
CA TYR A 902 21.81 3.81 -10.83
C TYR A 902 20.71 4.59 -10.08
N TYR A 903 20.49 4.33 -8.79
CA TYR A 903 19.41 5.00 -8.02
C TYR A 903 19.82 6.35 -7.40
N THR A 904 21.10 6.71 -7.43
CA THR A 904 21.63 7.83 -6.67
C THR A 904 22.32 8.83 -7.58
N CYS A 905 22.37 10.10 -7.17
CA CYS A 905 23.15 11.10 -7.90
C CYS A 905 24.68 10.81 -7.87
N SER A 906 25.13 9.83 -7.09
CA SER A 906 26.53 9.40 -6.97
C SER A 906 26.93 8.36 -8.02
N LEU A 907 25.97 7.63 -8.61
CA LEU A 907 26.21 6.64 -9.66
C LEU A 907 25.11 6.80 -10.71
N GLN A 908 25.41 7.57 -11.76
CA GLN A 908 24.41 8.05 -12.71
C GLN A 908 24.38 7.23 -14.00
N GLY A 909 23.17 6.96 -14.50
CA GLY A 909 22.93 6.12 -15.68
C GLY A 909 21.48 5.62 -15.79
N ILE A 910 21.15 5.02 -16.94
CA ILE A 910 19.82 4.41 -17.19
C ILE A 910 20.03 2.99 -17.75
N PRO A 911 19.75 1.93 -16.97
CA PRO A 911 19.87 0.55 -17.44
C PRO A 911 18.92 0.24 -18.59
N ALA A 912 19.22 -0.83 -19.33
CA ALA A 912 18.36 -1.35 -20.38
C ALA A 912 16.92 -1.61 -19.87
N GLY A 913 15.91 -0.97 -20.48
CA GLY A 913 14.49 -1.16 -20.12
C GLY A 913 14.05 -0.40 -18.87
N TRP A 914 14.88 0.50 -18.35
CA TRP A 914 14.57 1.43 -17.27
C TRP A 914 14.40 2.87 -17.81
N ARG A 915 13.92 3.78 -16.96
CA ARG A 915 13.74 5.19 -17.29
C ARG A 915 14.09 6.11 -16.11
N ASP A 916 14.59 7.28 -16.46
CA ASP A 916 14.64 8.44 -15.56
C ASP A 916 13.36 9.27 -15.71
N THR A 917 12.85 9.84 -14.63
CA THR A 917 11.60 10.62 -14.63
C THR A 917 11.74 11.84 -13.72
N TYR A 918 11.71 13.04 -14.30
CA TYR A 918 11.57 14.29 -13.57
C TYR A 918 10.10 14.70 -13.53
N GLN A 919 9.50 14.58 -12.36
CA GLN A 919 8.08 14.90 -12.17
C GLN A 919 7.84 16.41 -12.03
N SER A 920 6.70 16.87 -12.53
CA SER A 920 6.18 18.23 -12.26
C SER A 920 6.09 18.48 -10.75
N GLY A 921 6.71 19.57 -10.27
CA GLY A 921 6.78 19.92 -8.85
C GLY A 921 8.18 19.87 -8.25
N LEU A 922 9.14 19.21 -8.93
CA LEU A 922 10.55 19.36 -8.61
C LEU A 922 10.99 20.82 -8.80
N ARG A 923 11.87 21.32 -7.91
CA ARG A 923 12.40 22.68 -8.06
C ARG A 923 13.12 22.83 -9.40
N CYS A 924 12.98 24.01 -10.00
CA CYS A 924 13.42 24.33 -11.35
C CYS A 924 12.75 23.51 -12.48
N GLN A 925 11.81 22.59 -12.23
CA GLN A 925 11.18 21.76 -13.28
C GLN A 925 9.97 22.47 -13.90
N TRP A 926 10.26 23.57 -14.58
CA TRP A 926 9.26 24.47 -15.17
C TRP A 926 9.87 25.43 -16.18
N ILE A 927 9.03 26.13 -16.95
CA ILE A 927 9.42 27.30 -17.75
C ILE A 927 8.80 28.55 -17.11
N ASP A 928 9.60 29.61 -16.94
CA ASP A 928 9.09 30.91 -16.49
C ASP A 928 8.29 31.58 -17.62
N VAL A 929 6.97 31.63 -17.45
CA VAL A 929 6.01 32.22 -18.41
C VAL A 929 5.44 33.54 -17.88
N THR A 930 6.12 34.18 -16.92
CA THR A 930 5.68 35.42 -16.28
C THR A 930 5.50 36.58 -17.26
N SER A 931 6.32 36.65 -18.31
CA SER A 931 6.29 37.72 -19.33
C SER A 931 5.13 37.59 -20.33
N ILE A 932 4.43 36.44 -20.36
CA ILE A 932 3.35 36.18 -21.33
C ILE A 932 2.02 36.70 -20.78
N ASP A 933 1.48 37.75 -21.41
CA ASP A 933 0.20 38.35 -21.03
C ASP A 933 -0.99 37.50 -21.52
N THR A 934 -1.68 36.86 -20.58
CA THR A 934 -2.94 36.12 -20.81
C THR A 934 -4.11 36.76 -20.07
N SER A 935 -4.08 38.08 -19.88
CA SER A 935 -5.06 38.78 -19.04
C SER A 935 -6.42 39.02 -19.72
N ILE A 936 -6.51 38.77 -21.04
CA ILE A 936 -7.70 38.93 -21.89
C ILE A 936 -8.10 37.61 -22.55
N GLN A 937 -7.14 36.77 -22.95
CA GLN A 937 -7.37 35.47 -23.59
C GLN A 937 -6.25 34.48 -23.22
N SER A 938 -6.56 33.19 -23.27
CA SER A 938 -5.57 32.11 -23.13
C SER A 938 -4.56 32.14 -24.28
N TYR A 939 -3.33 31.71 -24.03
CA TYR A 939 -2.26 31.65 -25.03
C TYR A 939 -1.86 30.21 -25.28
N THR A 940 -2.00 29.73 -26.52
CA THR A 940 -1.64 28.36 -26.89
C THR A 940 -0.41 28.38 -27.79
N ALA A 941 0.62 27.64 -27.41
CA ALA A 941 1.86 27.54 -28.16
C ALA A 941 2.51 26.17 -27.94
N PRO A 942 3.45 25.76 -28.80
CA PRO A 942 4.19 24.52 -28.60
C PRO A 942 5.17 24.61 -27.43
N LEU A 943 5.18 23.56 -26.61
CA LEU A 943 6.24 23.20 -25.67
C LEU A 943 7.13 22.18 -26.36
N TYR A 944 8.35 22.60 -26.70
CA TYR A 944 9.41 21.78 -27.28
C TYR A 944 10.27 21.19 -26.18
N SER A 945 10.54 19.89 -26.27
CA SER A 945 11.59 19.19 -25.54
C SER A 945 12.63 18.65 -26.51
N SER A 946 13.90 18.73 -26.14
CA SER A 946 15.01 18.08 -26.82
C SER A 946 15.92 17.48 -25.77
N LEU A 947 15.95 16.15 -25.67
CA LEU A 947 16.90 15.41 -24.86
C LEU A 947 18.23 15.27 -25.59
N ASN A 948 19.32 15.19 -24.83
CA ASN A 948 20.68 15.03 -25.38
C ASN A 948 21.01 15.93 -26.60
N PRO A 949 20.63 17.23 -26.61
CA PRO A 949 20.66 18.07 -27.83
C PRO A 949 22.08 18.30 -28.39
N ASP A 950 23.10 18.13 -27.54
CA ASP A 950 24.50 18.32 -27.89
C ASP A 950 25.20 17.00 -28.29
N GLY A 951 24.47 15.87 -28.30
CA GLY A 951 25.04 14.54 -28.55
C GLY A 951 26.11 14.14 -27.53
N PHE A 952 25.89 14.52 -26.27
CA PHE A 952 26.81 14.29 -25.15
C PHE A 952 26.68 12.86 -24.61
N LEU A 953 25.44 12.37 -24.46
CA LEU A 953 25.15 11.01 -24.01
C LEU A 953 25.43 10.02 -25.14
N CYS A 954 25.97 8.85 -24.80
CA CYS A 954 26.22 7.79 -25.77
C CYS A 954 24.93 7.03 -26.11
N GLU A 955 24.25 7.43 -27.18
CA GLU A 955 23.15 6.68 -27.82
C GLU A 955 23.71 5.81 -28.94
N GLY A 956 24.31 4.71 -28.53
CA GLY A 956 24.98 3.81 -29.45
C GLY A 956 25.81 2.80 -28.68
N THR A 957 26.81 2.24 -29.36
CA THR A 957 27.71 1.28 -28.74
C THR A 957 28.84 2.07 -28.07
N PRO A 958 29.01 1.98 -26.74
CA PRO A 958 30.16 2.57 -26.08
C PRO A 958 31.45 1.92 -26.61
N GLN A 959 32.48 2.71 -26.89
CA GLN A 959 33.76 2.14 -27.33
C GLN A 959 34.40 1.30 -26.20
N PRO A 960 34.99 0.13 -26.51
CA PRO A 960 35.37 -0.85 -25.50
C PRO A 960 36.42 -0.35 -24.50
N ASP A 961 36.11 -0.62 -23.23
CA ASP A 961 36.93 -0.41 -22.04
C ASP A 961 38.25 -1.18 -22.14
N THR A 962 39.38 -0.46 -22.14
CA THR A 962 40.62 -1.02 -21.62
C THR A 962 40.88 -0.37 -20.27
N TRP A 963 41.03 -1.21 -19.24
CA TRP A 963 41.06 -0.98 -17.78
C TRP A 963 42.00 0.12 -17.22
N VAL A 964 42.41 1.11 -18.00
CA VAL A 964 43.26 2.24 -17.56
C VAL A 964 42.83 3.58 -18.17
N ARG A 965 41.98 3.66 -19.20
CA ARG A 965 41.51 4.95 -19.77
C ARG A 965 40.12 4.82 -20.39
N THR A 966 39.13 5.49 -19.82
CA THR A 966 37.97 5.93 -20.61
C THR A 966 38.52 6.81 -21.73
N GLU A 967 38.37 6.43 -22.99
CA GLU A 967 38.67 7.36 -24.10
C GLU A 967 37.60 8.44 -24.08
N PHE A 968 37.95 9.57 -23.45
CA PHE A 968 37.17 10.78 -23.56
C PHE A 968 37.52 11.46 -24.87
N ASN A 969 36.51 11.76 -25.67
CA ASN A 969 36.67 12.63 -26.82
C ASN A 969 36.57 14.08 -26.34
N THR A 970 37.66 14.84 -26.45
CA THR A 970 37.65 16.27 -26.16
C THR A 970 36.82 17.00 -27.20
N THR A 971 35.72 17.61 -26.77
CA THR A 971 34.80 18.34 -27.64
C THR A 971 34.71 19.80 -27.18
N CYS A 972 34.89 20.75 -28.10
CA CYS A 972 34.54 22.15 -27.83
C CYS A 972 33.05 22.34 -28.09
N CYS A 973 32.22 22.27 -27.04
CA CYS A 973 30.82 22.70 -27.13
C CYS A 973 30.45 23.49 -25.87
N SER A 974 30.57 24.82 -25.95
CA SER A 974 29.67 25.72 -25.23
C SER A 974 28.86 26.49 -26.28
N SER A 975 27.59 26.72 -25.98
CA SER A 975 26.51 27.10 -26.90
C SER A 975 26.59 28.52 -27.47
N GLN A 976 27.71 28.92 -28.07
CA GLN A 976 27.80 30.00 -29.06
C GLN A 976 28.72 29.51 -30.18
N GLY A 977 28.11 29.21 -31.33
CA GLY A 977 28.69 28.71 -32.58
C GLY A 977 30.20 28.48 -32.63
N CYS A 978 30.60 27.25 -32.99
CA CYS A 978 31.95 26.96 -33.47
C CYS A 978 32.42 28.13 -34.35
N CYS A 979 33.44 28.83 -33.89
CA CYS A 979 34.12 29.87 -34.64
C CYS A 979 34.54 29.22 -35.96
N GLY A 980 33.86 29.60 -37.06
CA GLY A 980 33.87 28.80 -38.29
C GLY A 980 35.28 28.58 -38.82
N ASN A 981 35.78 27.35 -38.71
CA ASN A 981 36.71 26.66 -39.61
C ASN A 981 37.03 25.28 -39.03
N SER A 982 36.87 24.23 -39.84
CA SER A 982 36.87 22.82 -39.43
C SER A 982 38.26 22.22 -39.11
N ASN A 983 39.23 22.99 -38.61
CA ASN A 983 40.60 22.50 -38.39
C ASN A 983 41.34 23.11 -37.17
N GLU A 984 40.68 23.77 -36.22
CA GLU A 984 41.35 24.32 -35.02
C GLU A 984 40.77 23.76 -33.71
N THR A 985 41.65 23.22 -32.85
CA THR A 985 41.38 22.69 -31.50
C THR A 985 41.39 23.78 -30.41
N GLN A 986 40.95 25.00 -30.72
CA GLN A 986 40.90 26.09 -29.73
C GLN A 986 39.45 26.46 -29.41
N CYS A 987 39.03 26.15 -28.17
CA CYS A 987 37.71 26.51 -27.67
C CYS A 987 37.63 28.04 -27.45
N CYS A 988 36.57 28.65 -27.96
CA CYS A 988 36.34 30.10 -27.86
C CYS A 988 35.94 30.48 -26.42
N GLY A 989 36.92 30.55 -25.51
CA GLY A 989 36.80 31.17 -24.18
C GLY A 989 36.36 30.28 -23.01
N GLY A 990 36.38 28.96 -23.11
CA GLY A 990 36.08 28.02 -22.02
C GLY A 990 37.03 26.82 -21.97
N GLU A 991 37.09 26.15 -20.81
CA GLU A 991 37.87 24.91 -20.61
C GLU A 991 37.26 23.75 -21.45
N PRO A 992 38.08 22.80 -21.95
CA PRO A 992 37.58 21.66 -22.72
C PRO A 992 36.67 20.74 -21.88
N VAL A 993 35.60 20.21 -22.48
CA VAL A 993 34.71 19.20 -21.85
C VAL A 993 34.89 17.87 -22.59
N ASP A 994 35.02 16.80 -21.81
CA ASP A 994 35.36 15.47 -22.27
C ASP A 994 34.12 14.56 -22.23
N ARG A 995 33.74 13.92 -23.36
CA ARG A 995 32.56 13.02 -23.44
C ARG A 995 32.96 11.56 -23.65
N VAL A 996 32.11 10.62 -23.24
CA VAL A 996 32.34 9.18 -23.44
C VAL A 996 32.41 8.85 -24.93
N GLY A 997 33.44 8.14 -25.38
CA GLY A 997 33.56 7.65 -26.76
C GLY A 997 32.37 6.74 -27.15
N CYS A 998 31.64 7.13 -28.20
CA CYS A 998 30.41 6.47 -28.62
C CYS A 998 30.37 6.28 -30.13
N GLU A 999 30.02 5.06 -30.57
CA GLU A 999 29.67 4.79 -31.97
C GLU A 999 28.14 4.91 -32.11
N THR A 1000 27.67 6.13 -32.40
CA THR A 1000 26.25 6.46 -32.56
C THR A 1000 25.66 5.84 -33.82
N TRP A 1001 24.45 5.29 -33.72
CA TRP A 1001 23.72 4.74 -34.87
C TRP A 1001 22.94 5.83 -35.62
N GLU A 1002 22.62 5.57 -36.90
CA GLU A 1002 21.91 6.52 -37.78
C GLU A 1002 20.44 6.69 -37.35
N GLY A 1003 20.10 7.85 -36.76
CA GLY A 1003 18.75 8.17 -36.30
C GLY A 1003 18.60 8.43 -34.80
N ALA A 1004 19.66 8.21 -34.01
CA ALA A 1004 19.65 8.35 -32.54
C ALA A 1004 19.14 9.71 -32.01
N GLN A 1005 19.24 10.78 -32.80
CA GLN A 1005 18.84 12.12 -32.39
C GLN A 1005 17.41 12.48 -32.85
N GLU A 1006 16.77 11.65 -33.68
CA GLU A 1006 15.46 11.95 -34.25
C GLU A 1006 14.30 11.71 -33.27
N ASP A 1007 14.46 10.76 -32.34
CA ASP A 1007 13.47 10.40 -31.30
C ASP A 1007 13.70 11.15 -29.96
N ASN A 1008 14.80 11.89 -29.85
CA ASN A 1008 15.11 12.73 -28.69
C ASN A 1008 14.33 14.05 -28.63
N VAL A 1009 13.51 14.35 -29.62
CA VAL A 1009 12.74 15.60 -29.69
C VAL A 1009 11.24 15.31 -29.57
N SER A 1010 10.54 16.16 -28.85
CA SER A 1010 9.08 16.09 -28.73
C SER A 1010 8.46 17.48 -28.70
N GLU A 1011 7.24 17.58 -29.21
CA GLU A 1011 6.46 18.80 -29.24
C GLU A 1011 5.04 18.50 -28.76
N VAL A 1012 4.54 19.31 -27.81
CA VAL A 1012 3.13 19.28 -27.40
C VAL A 1012 2.56 20.68 -27.38
N MET A 1013 1.36 20.87 -27.91
CA MET A 1013 0.64 22.14 -27.81
C MET A 1013 0.14 22.33 -26.38
N VAL A 1014 0.60 23.39 -25.73
CA VAL A 1014 0.21 23.75 -24.35
C VAL A 1014 -0.56 25.06 -24.36
N THR A 1015 -1.66 25.09 -23.61
CA THR A 1015 -2.48 26.28 -23.42
C THR A 1015 -2.22 26.89 -22.05
N LEU A 1016 -1.62 28.07 -22.01
CA LEU A 1016 -1.57 28.89 -20.80
C LEU A 1016 -2.98 29.45 -20.53
N PRO A 1017 -3.55 29.21 -19.34
CA PRO A 1017 -4.89 29.67 -18.98
C PRO A 1017 -4.92 31.20 -18.77
N LEU A 1018 -6.07 31.77 -18.40
CA LEU A 1018 -6.13 33.22 -18.13
C LEU A 1018 -5.27 33.60 -16.92
N SER A 1019 -4.82 34.86 -16.84
CA SER A 1019 -4.09 35.33 -15.66
C SER A 1019 -4.97 35.21 -14.41
N GLY A 1020 -4.50 34.48 -13.40
CA GLY A 1020 -5.26 34.13 -12.20
C GLY A 1020 -5.88 32.73 -12.25
N GLU A 1021 -5.68 31.99 -13.34
CA GLU A 1021 -6.03 30.58 -13.44
C GLU A 1021 -4.73 29.74 -13.46
N GLY A 1022 -4.85 28.45 -13.14
CA GLY A 1022 -3.73 27.52 -13.08
C GLY A 1022 -4.18 26.13 -12.59
N GLN A 1023 -3.27 25.40 -11.95
CA GLN A 1023 -3.49 24.04 -11.46
C GLN A 1023 -4.84 23.85 -10.73
N VAL A 1024 -5.20 24.79 -9.85
CA VAL A 1024 -6.43 24.66 -9.04
C VAL A 1024 -7.72 24.95 -9.79
N THR A 1025 -7.64 25.55 -10.98
CA THR A 1025 -8.80 25.81 -11.85
C THR A 1025 -9.00 24.77 -12.95
N GLU A 1026 -8.00 23.92 -13.17
CA GLU A 1026 -8.06 22.82 -14.15
C GLU A 1026 -9.09 21.76 -13.76
N LYS A 1027 -9.64 21.04 -14.73
CA LYS A 1027 -10.60 19.96 -14.46
C LYS A 1027 -9.96 18.86 -13.59
N CYS A 1028 -10.66 18.39 -12.56
CA CYS A 1028 -10.21 17.27 -11.75
C CYS A 1028 -10.11 15.98 -12.59
N TRP A 1029 -9.05 15.19 -12.37
CA TRP A 1029 -8.89 13.87 -12.97
C TRP A 1029 -9.57 12.81 -12.10
N ASN A 1030 -10.41 11.96 -12.69
CA ASN A 1030 -11.31 11.02 -12.00
C ASN A 1030 -10.62 9.89 -11.20
N SER A 1031 -9.28 9.86 -11.10
CA SER A 1031 -8.52 8.73 -10.55
C SER A 1031 -7.72 9.01 -9.26
N THR A 1032 -7.68 10.24 -8.74
CA THR A 1032 -6.74 10.61 -7.66
C THR A 1032 -7.35 10.92 -6.28
N GLY A 1033 -8.64 10.64 -6.06
CA GLY A 1033 -9.23 10.73 -4.71
C GLY A 1033 -9.23 12.13 -4.08
N SER A 1034 -9.10 13.20 -4.85
CA SER A 1034 -9.06 14.58 -4.35
C SER A 1034 -10.49 15.16 -4.24
N TRP A 1035 -11.25 14.64 -3.29
CA TRP A 1035 -12.62 15.09 -2.95
C TRP A 1035 -12.62 15.94 -1.68
N GLY A 1036 -13.60 16.82 -1.51
CA GLY A 1036 -13.73 17.62 -0.28
C GLY A 1036 -12.99 18.96 -0.30
N GLU A 1037 -12.79 19.56 0.88
CA GLU A 1037 -12.25 20.92 1.04
C GLU A 1037 -10.78 21.07 0.63
N LYS A 1038 -10.01 19.98 0.62
CA LYS A 1038 -8.56 19.99 0.33
C LYS A 1038 -8.23 19.81 -1.16
N ARG A 1039 -9.22 19.75 -2.04
CA ARG A 1039 -9.01 19.58 -3.49
C ARG A 1039 -8.18 20.72 -4.11
N ASP A 1040 -7.30 20.39 -5.04
CA ASP A 1040 -6.44 21.34 -5.77
C ASP A 1040 -6.74 21.36 -7.28
N CYS A 1041 -8.01 21.21 -7.63
CA CYS A 1041 -8.51 21.24 -9.00
C CYS A 1041 -9.97 21.71 -9.04
N GLY A 1042 -10.42 22.11 -10.23
CA GLY A 1042 -11.80 22.36 -10.64
C GLY A 1042 -12.47 23.58 -9.99
N LEU A 1043 -11.69 24.43 -9.30
CA LEU A 1043 -12.20 25.68 -8.74
C LEU A 1043 -12.34 26.72 -9.87
N LYS A 1044 -13.15 27.74 -9.66
CA LYS A 1044 -13.30 28.87 -10.59
C LYS A 1044 -12.95 30.15 -9.88
N LEU A 1045 -12.18 31.01 -10.55
CA LEU A 1045 -11.93 32.37 -10.09
C LEU A 1045 -13.23 33.17 -10.10
N HIS A 1046 -13.47 33.97 -9.07
CA HIS A 1046 -14.72 34.70 -8.95
C HIS A 1046 -14.87 35.92 -9.87
N PRO A 1047 -16.06 36.11 -10.52
CA PRO A 1047 -16.25 37.18 -11.52
C PRO A 1047 -16.03 38.61 -11.00
N LYS A 1048 -16.26 38.86 -9.70
CA LYS A 1048 -16.13 40.21 -9.10
C LYS A 1048 -14.70 40.72 -8.89
N GLY A 1049 -13.65 40.04 -9.34
CA GLY A 1049 -12.34 40.68 -9.36
C GLY A 1049 -11.20 39.78 -9.78
N LYS A 1050 -10.37 40.28 -10.70
CA LYS A 1050 -8.99 39.79 -10.91
C LYS A 1050 -8.25 39.69 -9.57
N TYR A 1051 -8.52 40.61 -8.64
CA TYR A 1051 -8.19 40.54 -7.21
C TYR A 1051 -9.01 41.59 -6.44
N LEU A 1052 -9.06 41.45 -5.12
CA LEU A 1052 -9.67 42.35 -4.16
C LEU A 1052 -8.57 43.01 -3.30
N THR A 1053 -8.88 44.17 -2.72
CA THR A 1053 -7.92 44.94 -1.90
C THR A 1053 -8.45 45.13 -0.49
N CYS A 1054 -7.58 44.91 0.50
CA CYS A 1054 -7.82 45.20 1.90
C CYS A 1054 -7.48 46.66 2.23
N ASN A 1055 -8.09 47.20 3.29
CA ASN A 1055 -7.75 48.54 3.78
C ASN A 1055 -6.30 48.68 4.28
N LYS A 1056 -5.73 47.64 4.91
CA LYS A 1056 -4.33 47.60 5.39
C LYS A 1056 -3.73 46.19 5.24
N PRO A 1057 -2.45 46.04 4.83
CA PRO A 1057 -1.75 44.76 4.90
C PRO A 1057 -1.71 44.20 6.33
N SER A 1058 -1.66 42.86 6.47
CA SER A 1058 -1.61 42.16 7.76
C SER A 1058 -2.81 42.37 8.70
N GLN A 1059 -3.89 43.00 8.25
CA GLN A 1059 -5.11 43.15 9.05
C GLN A 1059 -6.01 41.91 8.91
N GLN A 1060 -6.81 41.61 9.93
CA GLN A 1060 -7.85 40.59 9.82
C GLN A 1060 -9.00 41.07 8.90
N VAL A 1061 -9.42 40.20 7.98
CA VAL A 1061 -10.50 40.46 7.03
C VAL A 1061 -11.58 39.40 7.20
N ALA A 1062 -12.84 39.82 7.08
CA ALA A 1062 -13.99 38.92 7.04
C ALA A 1062 -14.78 39.12 5.73
N LEU A 1063 -14.96 38.05 4.96
CA LEU A 1063 -16.01 37.98 3.94
C LEU A 1063 -17.30 37.64 4.68
N LYS A 1064 -18.24 38.59 4.74
CA LYS A 1064 -19.50 38.46 5.47
C LYS A 1064 -20.60 37.90 4.58
N ASN A 1065 -21.41 37.02 5.16
CA ASN A 1065 -22.55 36.37 4.51
C ASN A 1065 -22.15 35.66 3.22
N VAL A 1066 -21.15 34.78 3.29
CA VAL A 1066 -20.78 33.93 2.16
C VAL A 1066 -21.83 32.84 2.00
N ILE A 1067 -22.52 32.84 0.87
CA ILE A 1067 -23.70 32.01 0.60
C ILE A 1067 -23.59 31.38 -0.80
N SER A 1068 -23.93 30.09 -0.92
CA SER A 1068 -24.12 29.40 -2.21
C SER A 1068 -25.61 29.23 -2.56
N THR A 1069 -25.96 29.27 -3.86
CA THR A 1069 -27.36 29.24 -4.30
C THR A 1069 -28.05 27.88 -4.14
N ASP A 1070 -27.34 26.75 -4.31
CA ASP A 1070 -28.00 25.44 -4.47
C ASP A 1070 -27.27 24.22 -3.86
N PHE A 1071 -25.93 24.24 -3.67
CA PHE A 1071 -25.13 23.06 -3.24
C PHE A 1071 -23.95 23.42 -2.33
N TYR A 1072 -23.40 22.43 -1.61
CA TYR A 1072 -22.15 22.60 -0.88
C TYR A 1072 -21.01 22.98 -1.83
N GLN A 1073 -20.30 24.05 -1.49
CA GLN A 1073 -19.18 24.55 -2.29
C GLN A 1073 -17.97 24.84 -1.42
N VAL A 1074 -16.79 24.60 -1.99
CA VAL A 1074 -15.52 25.03 -1.43
C VAL A 1074 -15.30 26.48 -1.84
N VAL A 1075 -14.99 27.35 -0.89
CA VAL A 1075 -14.50 28.71 -1.13
C VAL A 1075 -13.07 28.81 -0.63
N ARG A 1076 -12.17 29.18 -1.53
CA ARG A 1076 -10.74 29.34 -1.29
C ARG A 1076 -10.31 30.78 -1.53
N VAL A 1077 -9.61 31.37 -0.56
CA VAL A 1077 -9.02 32.69 -0.64
C VAL A 1077 -7.52 32.52 -0.85
N CYS A 1078 -6.98 33.13 -1.90
CA CYS A 1078 -5.54 33.12 -2.21
C CYS A 1078 -4.98 34.54 -2.24
N GLU A 1079 -3.65 34.69 -2.22
CA GLU A 1079 -3.01 35.98 -2.46
C GLU A 1079 -3.28 36.49 -3.88
N ALA A 1080 -3.00 37.77 -4.11
CA ALA A 1080 -2.96 38.36 -5.44
C ALA A 1080 -1.70 39.22 -5.59
N SER A 1081 -1.15 39.24 -6.81
CA SER A 1081 0.08 39.97 -7.10
C SER A 1081 -0.19 41.31 -7.77
N ILE A 1082 0.53 42.33 -7.30
CA ILE A 1082 0.56 43.66 -7.93
C ILE A 1082 1.25 43.58 -9.28
N ALA A 1083 2.40 42.90 -9.32
CA ALA A 1083 3.22 42.76 -10.51
C ALA A 1083 2.46 42.01 -11.63
N LEU A 1084 1.80 40.90 -11.28
CA LEU A 1084 1.06 40.04 -12.22
C LEU A 1084 -0.37 40.52 -12.50
N ARG A 1085 -0.84 41.56 -11.79
CA ARG A 1085 -2.19 42.15 -11.93
C ARG A 1085 -3.33 41.12 -11.88
N SER A 1086 -3.16 40.04 -11.13
CA SER A 1086 -4.07 38.90 -11.05
C SER A 1086 -4.00 38.21 -9.69
N GLY A 1087 -5.03 37.42 -9.39
CA GLY A 1087 -5.03 36.46 -8.30
C GLY A 1087 -3.95 35.40 -8.52
N LEU A 1088 -3.47 34.82 -7.44
CA LEU A 1088 -2.45 33.78 -7.48
C LEU A 1088 -3.16 32.47 -7.15
N ALA A 1089 -3.49 31.69 -8.18
CA ALA A 1089 -4.21 30.44 -8.01
C ALA A 1089 -3.38 29.52 -7.11
N CYS A 1090 -3.88 29.23 -5.90
CA CYS A 1090 -3.10 28.61 -4.83
C CYS A 1090 -3.69 27.25 -4.41
N ILE A 1091 -2.80 26.31 -4.13
CA ILE A 1091 -3.16 25.02 -3.55
C ILE A 1091 -3.66 25.19 -2.11
N TRP A 1092 -4.26 24.14 -1.55
CA TRP A 1092 -4.88 24.17 -0.23
C TRP A 1092 -3.91 24.67 0.86
N ASN A 1093 -2.67 24.17 0.84
CA ASN A 1093 -1.62 24.55 1.80
C ASN A 1093 -1.21 26.03 1.73
N ASP A 1094 -1.38 26.68 0.57
CA ASP A 1094 -0.98 28.06 0.31
C ASP A 1094 -2.16 29.05 0.40
N SER A 1095 -3.34 28.57 0.78
CA SER A 1095 -4.55 29.38 0.87
C SER A 1095 -4.58 30.25 2.14
N LEU A 1096 -5.05 31.49 1.99
CA LEU A 1096 -5.30 32.42 3.09
C LEU A 1096 -6.50 31.99 3.95
N ALA A 1097 -7.49 31.38 3.30
CA ALA A 1097 -8.60 30.68 3.92
C ALA A 1097 -9.19 29.66 2.94
N ASN A 1098 -9.73 28.58 3.47
CA ASN A 1098 -10.40 27.55 2.69
C ASN A 1098 -11.55 26.97 3.52
N VAL A 1099 -12.78 27.17 3.06
CA VAL A 1099 -13.99 26.81 3.81
C VAL A 1099 -14.99 26.08 2.93
N ILE A 1100 -15.83 25.26 3.55
CA ILE A 1100 -17.05 24.74 2.92
C ILE A 1100 -18.20 25.65 3.31
N ILE A 1101 -18.98 26.09 2.33
CA ILE A 1101 -20.21 26.84 2.52
C ILE A 1101 -21.42 25.97 2.14
N SER A 1102 -22.50 26.09 2.92
CA SER A 1102 -23.76 25.37 2.74
C SER A 1102 -24.81 26.22 2.01
N HIS A 1103 -26.05 25.73 1.99
CA HIS A 1103 -27.19 26.27 1.25
C HIS A 1103 -27.50 27.75 1.54
N LYS A 1104 -28.37 28.36 0.71
CA LYS A 1104 -28.73 29.78 0.77
C LYS A 1104 -29.15 30.31 2.15
N ASP A 1105 -29.65 29.42 3.00
CA ASP A 1105 -30.23 29.71 4.31
C ASP A 1105 -29.21 29.69 5.46
N GLU A 1106 -27.95 29.31 5.20
CA GLU A 1106 -26.87 29.22 6.20
C GLU A 1106 -25.63 30.04 5.78
N PRO A 1107 -25.70 31.38 5.82
CA PRO A 1107 -24.54 32.23 5.57
C PRO A 1107 -23.41 31.93 6.55
N ARG A 1108 -22.17 31.82 6.03
CA ARG A 1108 -20.96 31.77 6.86
C ARG A 1108 -20.05 32.95 6.61
N ASP A 1109 -19.33 33.34 7.65
CA ASP A 1109 -18.27 34.33 7.56
C ASP A 1109 -16.92 33.66 7.33
N VAL A 1110 -16.13 34.18 6.39
CA VAL A 1110 -14.79 33.66 6.06
C VAL A 1110 -13.74 34.62 6.54
N HIS A 1111 -12.94 34.18 7.51
CA HIS A 1111 -11.91 34.98 8.15
C HIS A 1111 -10.52 34.61 7.63
N PHE A 1112 -9.70 35.62 7.32
CA PHE A 1112 -8.30 35.43 6.93
C PHE A 1112 -7.47 36.67 7.28
N ILE A 1113 -6.15 36.51 7.31
CA ILE A 1113 -5.21 37.62 7.44
C ILE A 1113 -4.92 38.16 6.06
N CYS A 1114 -5.09 39.47 5.88
CA CYS A 1114 -4.76 40.10 4.62
C CYS A 1114 -3.25 39.99 4.31
N PRO A 1115 -2.84 39.67 3.07
CA PRO A 1115 -1.45 39.41 2.76
C PRO A 1115 -0.50 40.53 3.20
N PRO A 1116 0.62 40.21 3.86
CA PRO A 1116 1.61 41.19 4.27
C PRO A 1116 2.38 41.75 3.07
N LYS A 1117 3.08 42.85 3.29
CA LYS A 1117 4.09 43.34 2.35
C LYS A 1117 5.24 42.33 2.27
N ARG A 1118 5.61 41.90 1.06
CA ARG A 1118 6.75 40.99 0.82
C ARG A 1118 8.00 41.77 0.45
N ASP A 1119 7.89 42.67 -0.52
CA ASP A 1119 9.00 43.49 -1.01
C ASP A 1119 8.54 44.91 -1.41
N SER A 1120 9.37 45.65 -2.15
CA SER A 1120 9.06 47.02 -2.61
C SER A 1120 7.96 47.08 -3.68
N ILE A 1121 7.74 45.99 -4.43
CA ILE A 1121 6.77 45.86 -5.53
C ILE A 1121 5.48 45.24 -4.99
N GLU A 1122 5.58 44.13 -4.28
CA GLU A 1122 4.50 43.40 -3.62
C GLU A 1122 4.23 43.99 -2.23
N THR A 1123 3.56 45.14 -2.25
CA THR A 1123 3.23 45.92 -1.04
C THR A 1123 2.17 45.27 -0.12
N GLY A 1124 1.70 44.06 -0.45
CA GLY A 1124 0.69 43.32 0.27
C GLY A 1124 -0.72 43.88 0.07
N GLY A 1125 -1.67 43.38 0.86
CA GLY A 1125 -3.01 43.95 0.88
C GLY A 1125 -3.99 43.43 -0.17
N ARG A 1126 -3.66 42.40 -0.96
CA ARG A 1126 -4.50 41.94 -2.09
C ARG A 1126 -4.71 40.43 -2.09
N PHE A 1127 -5.91 40.00 -2.44
CA PHE A 1127 -6.32 38.60 -2.43
C PHE A 1127 -7.32 38.29 -3.55
N ALA A 1128 -7.49 37.02 -3.90
CA ALA A 1128 -8.48 36.53 -4.86
C ALA A 1128 -9.32 35.40 -4.25
N VAL A 1129 -10.52 35.19 -4.77
CA VAL A 1129 -11.47 34.18 -4.26
C VAL A 1129 -11.78 33.20 -5.38
N TYR A 1130 -11.63 31.91 -5.06
CA TYR A 1130 -11.91 30.78 -5.92
C TYR A 1130 -13.01 29.93 -5.30
N PHE A 1131 -13.84 29.29 -6.12
CA PHE A 1131 -14.90 28.41 -5.61
C PHE A 1131 -15.22 27.24 -6.53
N GLY A 1132 -15.65 26.13 -5.97
CA GLY A 1132 -15.99 24.91 -6.73
C GLY A 1132 -16.99 24.04 -5.97
N PRO A 1133 -17.63 23.06 -6.61
CA PRO A 1133 -18.54 22.15 -5.93
C PRO A 1133 -17.79 21.28 -4.91
N LEU A 1134 -18.42 20.84 -3.82
CA LEU A 1134 -17.73 19.96 -2.85
C LEU A 1134 -17.38 18.58 -3.46
N PHE A 1135 -18.26 18.07 -4.32
CA PHE A 1135 -18.09 16.83 -5.09
C PHE A 1135 -18.24 17.15 -6.59
N THR A 1136 -17.51 16.48 -7.49
CA THR A 1136 -17.50 16.80 -8.94
C THR A 1136 -18.82 16.47 -9.63
N GLU A 1137 -19.63 15.60 -9.03
CA GLU A 1137 -20.96 15.23 -9.51
C GLU A 1137 -22.01 16.33 -9.23
N LEU A 1138 -21.71 17.29 -8.35
CA LEU A 1138 -22.61 18.39 -8.02
C LEU A 1138 -22.44 19.57 -9.00
N SER A 1139 -23.56 20.21 -9.34
CA SER A 1139 -23.55 21.44 -10.12
C SER A 1139 -22.99 22.62 -9.31
N LEU A 1140 -22.33 23.54 -10.02
CA LEU A 1140 -21.78 24.77 -9.44
C LEU A 1140 -22.89 25.82 -9.29
N GLY A 1141 -23.23 26.21 -8.06
CA GLY A 1141 -24.03 27.40 -7.75
C GLY A 1141 -23.21 28.70 -7.71
N ASP A 1142 -23.89 29.85 -7.70
CA ASP A 1142 -23.25 31.16 -7.55
C ASP A 1142 -22.91 31.43 -6.07
N VAL A 1143 -21.74 32.03 -5.82
CA VAL A 1143 -21.32 32.44 -4.47
C VAL A 1143 -21.45 33.95 -4.32
N SER A 1144 -22.11 34.41 -3.27
CA SER A 1144 -22.24 35.84 -2.96
C SER A 1144 -21.72 36.18 -1.56
N TRP A 1145 -21.16 37.37 -1.39
CA TRP A 1145 -20.65 37.89 -0.12
C TRP A 1145 -20.55 39.42 -0.12
N SER A 1146 -20.28 39.98 1.06
CA SER A 1146 -19.90 41.37 1.27
C SER A 1146 -18.57 41.47 2.02
N ILE A 1147 -17.74 42.47 1.73
CA ILE A 1147 -16.44 42.64 2.38
C ILE A 1147 -16.59 43.59 3.56
N LYS A 1148 -16.21 43.15 4.78
CA LYS A 1148 -16.09 44.04 5.94
C LYS A 1148 -14.66 43.99 6.48
N CYS A 1149 -13.93 45.09 6.34
CA CYS A 1149 -12.67 45.26 7.04
C CYS A 1149 -12.97 45.56 8.52
N LEU A 1150 -12.50 44.72 9.43
CA LEU A 1150 -12.70 44.92 10.86
C LEU A 1150 -11.69 45.98 11.34
N GLN A 1151 -12.18 47.08 11.93
CA GLN A 1151 -11.31 48.02 12.64
C GLN A 1151 -10.84 47.37 13.95
N LYS A 1152 -9.59 47.66 14.31
CA LYS A 1152 -8.90 47.21 15.53
C LYS A 1152 -9.85 47.12 16.72
N LEU A 1153 -10.00 45.93 17.28
CA LEU A 1153 -10.51 45.70 18.63
C LEU A 1153 -9.44 44.89 19.38
N GLU A 1154 -9.07 45.46 20.51
CA GLU A 1154 -8.30 44.85 21.59
C GLU A 1154 -9.01 43.59 22.07
N GLU A 1155 -8.20 42.59 22.47
CA GLU A 1155 -8.58 41.44 23.30
C GLU A 1155 -9.79 40.61 22.85
N ILE A 1156 -9.63 39.83 21.78
CA ILE A 1156 -10.30 38.53 21.65
C ILE A 1156 -9.27 37.52 21.10
N ASN A 1157 -9.05 36.46 21.88
CA ASN A 1157 -8.31 35.25 21.54
C ASN A 1157 -8.71 34.69 20.16
N ASP A 1158 -7.74 34.36 19.30
CA ASP A 1158 -7.78 33.27 18.31
C ASP A 1158 -6.49 33.30 17.44
N TYR A 1159 -5.75 32.21 17.29
CA TYR A 1159 -5.99 31.17 16.27
C TYR A 1159 -6.06 31.69 14.83
N VAL A 1160 -4.95 32.20 14.26
CA VAL A 1160 -4.62 32.06 12.83
C VAL A 1160 -3.09 32.06 12.66
N ARG A 1161 -2.59 31.01 12.00
CA ARG A 1161 -1.19 30.80 11.61
C ARG A 1161 -0.63 32.00 10.84
N SER A 1162 0.53 32.49 11.26
CA SER A 1162 1.45 33.24 10.40
C SER A 1162 2.59 32.28 10.01
N PRO A 1163 2.99 32.15 8.73
CA PRO A 1163 4.24 31.47 8.39
C PRO A 1163 5.42 32.28 8.96
N PRO A 1164 6.51 31.65 9.42
CA PRO A 1164 7.64 32.39 9.97
C PRO A 1164 8.33 33.21 8.85
N PRO A 1165 8.80 34.44 9.14
CA PRO A 1165 9.66 35.17 8.22
C PRO A 1165 11.02 34.48 8.16
N ILE A 1166 11.49 34.13 6.97
CA ILE A 1166 12.89 33.78 6.73
C ILE A 1166 13.68 35.07 6.92
N LYS A 1167 14.34 35.21 8.07
CA LYS A 1167 15.32 36.27 8.27
C LYS A 1167 16.61 35.87 7.55
N SER A 1168 16.92 36.62 6.52
CA SER A 1168 18.26 36.80 5.98
C SER A 1168 19.23 37.19 7.09
N THR A 1169 20.31 36.44 7.27
CA THR A 1169 21.51 36.93 7.94
C THR A 1169 22.51 37.34 6.88
N GLU A 1170 22.57 38.65 6.61
CA GLU A 1170 23.63 39.30 5.85
C GLU A 1170 25.01 39.12 6.52
N GLN A 1171 26.04 38.96 5.69
CA GLN A 1171 27.49 38.92 5.99
C GLN A 1171 28.05 40.32 6.42
N PRO A 1172 29.39 40.59 6.42
CA PRO A 1172 30.54 39.97 7.09
C PRO A 1172 31.31 40.99 7.97
N ALA A 1173 32.20 40.54 8.85
CA ALA A 1173 33.25 41.40 9.42
C ALA A 1173 34.62 40.71 9.37
N SER A 1174 35.46 41.26 8.50
CA SER A 1174 36.88 40.99 8.35
C SER A 1174 37.68 41.33 9.62
N ARG A 1175 38.71 40.52 9.94
CA ARG A 1175 39.97 41.00 10.51
C ARG A 1175 41.11 39.97 10.32
N PRO A 1176 42.38 40.44 10.23
CA PRO A 1176 43.40 39.88 9.35
C PRO A 1176 44.37 38.92 10.05
N ALA A 1177 45.09 38.15 9.22
CA ALA A 1177 46.27 37.40 9.60
C ALA A 1177 47.40 38.28 10.15
N ARG A 1178 48.04 37.85 11.25
CA ARG A 1178 49.47 38.10 11.56
C ARG A 1178 50.02 37.13 12.62
N PHE A 1179 50.86 36.20 12.12
CA PHE A 1179 52.05 35.58 12.72
C PHE A 1179 52.25 35.51 14.25
N VAL A 1180 52.45 34.28 14.77
CA VAL A 1180 53.65 33.90 15.57
C VAL A 1180 54.03 32.41 15.31
N LYS A 1181 55.23 32.26 14.71
CA LYS A 1181 56.28 31.23 14.80
C LYS A 1181 56.09 29.91 15.61
N SER A 1182 56.37 28.81 14.89
CA SER A 1182 57.24 27.66 15.18
C SER A 1182 57.22 26.99 16.57
N VAL A 1183 57.06 25.65 16.61
CA VAL A 1183 58.08 24.66 17.07
C VAL A 1183 57.62 23.24 16.64
N ILE A 1184 58.49 22.51 15.93
CA ILE A 1184 58.49 21.05 15.72
C ILE A 1184 59.35 20.43 16.86
N PRO A 1185 59.03 19.24 17.43
CA PRO A 1185 59.70 17.97 17.04
C PRO A 1185 58.72 16.76 16.96
N LYS A 1186 58.79 15.96 15.88
CA LYS A 1186 59.42 14.60 15.78
C LYS A 1186 58.65 13.51 16.55
N SER A 1187 57.94 12.62 15.85
CA SER A 1187 58.36 11.30 15.32
C SER A 1187 58.29 10.19 16.36
N ASP A 1188 57.48 9.15 16.11
CA ASP A 1188 57.99 7.85 15.69
C ASP A 1188 56.85 6.86 15.37
N ASP A 1189 57.03 6.21 14.21
CA ASP A 1189 56.28 5.07 13.64
C ASP A 1189 56.33 3.84 14.56
N ARG A 1190 55.45 2.83 14.47
CA ARG A 1190 54.81 2.18 13.31
C ARG A 1190 53.45 1.61 13.67
#